data_AF-A0A9D4NXR2-F1
#
_entry.id   AF-A0A9D4NXR2-F1
#
_cell.length_a   1.000
_cell.length_b   1.000
_cell.length_c   1.000
_cell.angle_alpha   90.00
_cell.angle_beta   90.00
_cell.angle_gamma   90.00
#
_symmetry.space_group_name_H-M   'P 1'
#
loop_
_entity.id
_entity.type
_entity.pdbx_description
1 polymer ?
#
loop_
_entity_poly.entity_id
_entity_poly.type
_entity_poly.pdbx_seq_one_letter_code
_entity_poly.pdbx_strand_id
1 'polypeptide(L)'
;MSSFPNRTSFAKTNRINNHSNRNFKNKAIIILNNQLRQLLKKPNDHFSVGLVDESNVFLWEVIIVGPRDTLYEGGLFKARLQFPSNYPDSPPKMRFLSEMWHPNISKSGDVCISILQNPNTQTYGYEEHLQRWAPVHSVETIVMSVISMLSDPNVDSPANVDAAIQMLTGKNFTLQPQQQSIINRLFDEMLKKIGIFTGLIPWILMIITAIIPDTEILFGFDILAKTYDVELPDSFSGPLIVNRWLSLADHLYEREIRGPESFATWNGNVYASLADGRIIQLLTDNYRTVTFLNPENRSQEECRKNFQSSMGHCARPLGLRFSSKGQLYAIDPYHGIFEINIDSGHYRLLVDIDKHRLPDGESPKFLDDLVLIENPDDDDTMLIYMTDASQKWLLHDVYYTVGEMDETGRLLSFNTKTQQLRIELDNLAFPNGLVLNENKTTILLNEFNKRRILRYRLDRPGHYDILVDGLPGEPDNIKRSLNKNQETYWIGLFTGRNHHKPSFYLDTMAKHPYLKRTYFRMIRMIGFLFENIGRLLLCWDRLTQFGYDIRVANFMYPIVAEYGMAVEIDSNGRIINSLHSPDGYTSQLSEVYEFRNNGKERHFYLGSYSNQYIGRIIVPTNDDDKKYESFTDELQKFKIKNQEFCTIENCKEIA
;
A
#
# COMPACT_ATOMS: atom_id res chain seq x y z
N MET A 1 81.38 14.73 -52.23
CA MET A 1 80.54 15.91 -52.54
C MET A 1 79.09 15.52 -52.31
N SER A 2 78.52 16.04 -51.23
CA SER A 2 77.14 15.86 -50.80
C SER A 2 76.21 16.83 -51.52
N SER A 3 75.17 16.33 -52.17
CA SER A 3 74.05 17.14 -52.67
C SER A 3 72.72 16.60 -52.11
N PHE A 4 72.06 17.40 -51.28
CA PHE A 4 70.71 17.19 -50.76
C PHE A 4 69.66 17.16 -51.87
N PRO A 5 68.53 16.44 -51.66
CA PRO A 5 67.24 16.84 -52.20
C PRO A 5 66.23 17.23 -51.10
N ASN A 6 65.87 18.51 -51.13
CA ASN A 6 64.60 19.18 -50.84
C ASN A 6 63.62 18.68 -49.75
N ARG A 7 63.59 19.48 -48.67
CA ARG A 7 62.66 19.51 -47.53
C ARG A 7 61.25 20.08 -47.83
N THR A 8 60.74 20.02 -49.06
CA THR A 8 59.52 20.77 -49.45
C THR A 8 58.23 19.96 -49.61
N SER A 9 58.22 18.62 -49.52
CA SER A 9 56.97 17.83 -49.60
C SER A 9 56.30 17.54 -48.24
N PHE A 10 57.07 17.40 -47.14
CA PHE A 10 56.50 17.12 -45.80
C PHE A 10 55.83 18.34 -45.12
N ALA A 11 56.21 19.56 -45.50
CA ALA A 11 55.65 20.78 -44.90
C ALA A 11 54.27 21.18 -45.48
N LYS A 12 53.92 20.72 -46.69
CA LYS A 12 52.62 21.02 -47.32
C LYS A 12 51.50 20.17 -46.73
N THR A 13 51.73 18.89 -46.44
CA THR A 13 50.72 18.00 -45.84
C THR A 13 50.38 18.40 -44.40
N ASN A 14 51.37 18.79 -43.60
CA ASN A 14 51.15 19.31 -42.25
C ASN A 14 50.50 20.71 -42.22
N ARG A 15 50.76 21.57 -43.20
CA ARG A 15 50.07 22.87 -43.31
C ARG A 15 48.61 22.73 -43.73
N ILE A 16 48.30 21.83 -44.67
CA ILE A 16 46.91 21.58 -45.12
C ILE A 16 46.08 20.97 -43.99
N ASN A 17 46.62 19.98 -43.26
CA ASN A 17 45.95 19.41 -42.08
C ASN A 17 45.78 20.41 -40.94
N ASN A 18 46.74 21.31 -40.69
CA ASN A 18 46.58 22.35 -39.68
C ASN A 18 45.58 23.44 -40.10
N HIS A 19 45.45 23.73 -41.40
CA HIS A 19 44.50 24.72 -41.92
C HIS A 19 43.07 24.20 -41.93
N SER A 20 42.85 22.93 -42.32
CA SER A 20 41.55 22.28 -42.25
C SER A 20 41.09 22.12 -40.80
N ASN A 21 41.97 21.65 -39.90
CA ASN A 21 41.65 21.46 -38.48
C ASN A 21 41.39 22.80 -37.75
N ARG A 22 42.04 23.91 -38.15
CA ARG A 22 41.67 25.27 -37.71
C ARG A 22 40.29 25.71 -38.22
N ASN A 23 39.95 25.41 -39.47
CA ASN A 23 38.65 25.77 -40.04
C ASN A 23 37.49 24.99 -39.38
N PHE A 24 37.66 23.70 -39.13
CA PHE A 24 36.69 22.88 -38.37
C PHE A 24 36.51 23.42 -36.95
N LYS A 25 37.60 23.73 -36.25
CA LYS A 25 37.55 24.30 -34.90
C LYS A 25 36.80 25.64 -34.85
N ASN A 26 37.01 26.52 -35.83
CA ASN A 26 36.29 27.80 -35.91
C ASN A 26 34.79 27.64 -36.17
N LYS A 27 34.40 26.70 -37.05
CA LYS A 27 32.99 26.36 -37.30
C LYS A 27 32.31 25.80 -36.04
N ALA A 28 32.96 24.86 -35.36
CA ALA A 28 32.45 24.25 -34.13
C ALA A 28 32.21 25.30 -33.02
N ILE A 29 33.17 26.22 -32.82
CA ILE A 29 33.06 27.30 -31.83
C ILE A 29 31.84 28.19 -32.08
N ILE A 30 31.57 28.55 -33.34
CA ILE A 30 30.42 29.40 -33.70
C ILE A 30 29.11 28.68 -33.38
N ILE A 31 28.99 27.40 -33.75
CA ILE A 31 27.78 26.60 -33.53
C ILE A 31 27.52 26.41 -32.03
N LEU A 32 28.54 26.04 -31.26
CA LEU A 32 28.42 25.81 -29.82
C LEU A 32 28.04 27.09 -29.08
N ASN A 33 28.64 28.23 -29.40
CA ASN A 33 28.27 29.51 -28.80
C ASN A 33 26.82 29.92 -29.11
N ASN A 34 26.36 29.67 -30.34
CA ASN A 34 24.98 29.96 -30.72
C ASN A 34 23.99 29.05 -29.98
N GLN A 35 24.27 27.75 -29.88
CA GLN A 35 23.43 26.81 -29.12
C GLN A 35 23.40 27.14 -27.62
N LEU A 36 24.54 27.51 -27.03
CA LEU A 36 24.61 27.91 -25.63
C LEU A 36 23.76 29.16 -25.36
N ARG A 37 23.88 30.19 -26.21
CA ARG A 37 23.06 31.41 -26.08
C ARG A 37 21.57 31.13 -26.20
N GLN A 38 21.16 30.20 -27.08
CA GLN A 38 19.76 29.83 -27.24
C GLN A 38 19.22 29.16 -25.96
N LEU A 39 19.97 28.20 -25.40
CA LEU A 39 19.59 27.49 -24.19
C LEU A 39 19.57 28.39 -22.94
N LEU A 40 20.49 29.35 -22.84
CA LEU A 40 20.48 30.34 -21.75
C LEU A 40 19.33 31.36 -21.87
N LYS A 41 18.87 31.65 -23.09
CA LYS A 41 17.77 32.61 -23.33
C LYS A 41 16.40 31.99 -23.05
N LYS A 42 16.25 30.67 -23.23
CA LYS A 42 15.01 29.93 -22.96
C LYS A 42 15.34 28.73 -22.06
N PRO A 43 15.26 28.88 -20.73
CA PRO A 43 15.52 27.77 -19.80
C PRO A 43 14.52 26.62 -20.03
N ASN A 44 14.99 25.40 -19.81
CA ASN A 44 14.22 24.16 -19.96
C ASN A 44 13.90 23.60 -18.55
N ASP A 45 12.67 23.13 -18.33
CA ASP A 45 12.22 22.67 -17.01
C ASP A 45 12.86 21.33 -16.59
N HIS A 46 13.43 20.59 -17.54
CA HIS A 46 14.00 19.25 -17.31
C HIS A 46 15.52 19.24 -17.15
N PHE A 47 16.23 20.27 -17.60
CA PHE A 47 17.69 20.31 -17.47
C PHE A 47 18.24 21.74 -17.54
N SER A 48 19.42 21.93 -16.95
CA SER A 48 20.21 23.15 -17.03
C SER A 48 21.57 22.85 -17.66
N VAL A 49 22.10 23.81 -18.43
CA VAL A 49 23.40 23.70 -19.10
C VAL A 49 24.30 24.88 -18.75
N GLY A 50 25.60 24.61 -18.64
CA GLY A 50 26.63 25.61 -18.44
C GLY A 50 27.98 25.16 -19.01
N LEU A 51 28.95 26.06 -19.05
CA LEU A 51 30.34 25.70 -19.35
C LEU A 51 31.03 25.25 -18.06
N VAL A 52 31.89 24.22 -18.16
CA VAL A 52 32.75 23.84 -17.02
C VAL A 52 33.79 24.93 -16.75
N ASP A 53 34.29 25.54 -17.82
CA ASP A 53 35.21 26.66 -17.81
C ASP A 53 34.84 27.61 -18.95
N GLU A 54 34.68 28.90 -18.66
CA GLU A 54 34.36 29.94 -19.64
C GLU A 54 35.41 30.04 -20.75
N SER A 55 36.65 29.60 -20.50
CA SER A 55 37.72 29.56 -21.49
C SER A 55 37.56 28.42 -22.52
N ASN A 56 36.71 27.42 -22.25
CA ASN A 56 36.57 26.21 -23.05
C ASN A 56 35.12 25.88 -23.43
N VAL A 57 34.69 26.38 -24.58
CA VAL A 57 33.35 26.12 -25.15
C VAL A 57 33.11 24.66 -25.57
N PHE A 58 34.14 23.80 -25.59
CA PHE A 58 34.00 22.38 -25.97
C PHE A 58 33.65 21.46 -24.79
N LEU A 59 33.56 21.99 -23.56
CA LEU A 59 33.28 21.19 -22.37
C LEU A 59 32.14 21.80 -21.55
N TRP A 60 31.00 21.12 -21.58
CA TRP A 60 29.78 21.60 -20.94
C TRP A 60 29.44 20.74 -19.73
N GLU A 61 28.81 21.38 -18.77
CA GLU A 61 28.21 20.80 -17.60
C GLU A 61 26.69 20.82 -17.77
N VAL A 62 26.05 19.69 -17.52
CA VAL A 62 24.60 19.52 -17.65
C VAL A 62 24.06 18.99 -16.33
N ILE A 63 23.02 19.64 -15.80
CA ILE A 63 22.27 19.14 -14.64
C ILE A 63 20.91 18.68 -15.17
N ILE A 64 20.62 17.40 -15.01
CA ILE A 64 19.37 16.78 -15.48
C ILE A 64 18.49 16.51 -14.27
N VAL A 65 17.25 16.98 -14.33
CA VAL A 65 16.20 16.63 -13.37
C VAL A 65 15.69 15.24 -13.74
N GLY A 66 15.68 14.33 -12.76
CA GLY A 66 15.16 12.98 -12.96
C GLY A 66 13.70 13.01 -13.45
N PRO A 67 13.38 12.32 -14.56
CA PRO A 67 12.02 12.31 -15.10
C PRO A 67 11.01 11.71 -14.11
N ARG A 68 9.77 12.23 -14.13
CA ARG A 68 8.66 11.74 -13.30
C ARG A 68 8.23 10.33 -13.72
N ASP A 69 7.68 9.58 -12.78
CA ASP A 69 7.24 8.19 -12.95
C ASP A 69 8.39 7.25 -13.38
N THR A 70 9.62 7.62 -13.04
CA THR A 70 10.82 6.81 -13.25
C THR A 70 11.52 6.55 -11.92
N LEU A 71 12.45 5.59 -11.92
CA LEU A 71 13.32 5.34 -10.78
C LEU A 71 14.22 6.55 -10.45
N TYR A 72 14.37 7.50 -11.35
CA TYR A 72 15.24 8.66 -11.16
C TYR A 72 14.48 9.89 -10.64
N GLU A 73 13.16 9.80 -10.47
CA GLU A 73 12.30 10.92 -10.08
C GLU A 73 12.79 11.64 -8.81
N GLY A 74 12.81 12.97 -8.87
CA GLY A 74 13.26 13.83 -7.76
C GLY A 74 14.78 13.88 -7.57
N GLY A 75 15.56 13.17 -8.40
CA GLY A 75 17.01 13.26 -8.45
C GLY A 75 17.52 14.44 -9.29
N LEU A 76 18.73 14.91 -8.98
CA LEU A 76 19.47 15.89 -9.79
C LEU A 76 20.79 15.25 -10.23
N PHE A 77 20.93 14.99 -11.51
CA PHE A 77 22.03 14.21 -12.06
C PHE A 77 22.97 15.10 -12.85
N LYS A 78 24.21 15.18 -12.36
CA LYS A 78 25.25 15.98 -12.98
C LYS A 78 25.93 15.16 -14.07
N ALA A 79 26.03 15.72 -15.26
CA ALA A 79 26.69 15.13 -16.41
C ALA A 79 27.63 16.12 -17.10
N ARG A 80 28.56 15.59 -17.88
CA ARG A 80 29.53 16.33 -18.67
C ARG A 80 29.37 15.96 -20.13
N LEU A 81 29.26 16.99 -20.98
CA LEU A 81 29.15 16.85 -22.42
C LEU A 81 30.42 17.40 -23.07
N GLN A 82 31.17 16.53 -23.75
CA GLN A 82 32.45 16.85 -24.36
C GLN A 82 32.33 16.82 -25.89
N PHE A 83 32.54 17.97 -26.53
CA PHE A 83 32.42 18.11 -27.97
C PHE A 83 33.77 17.89 -28.67
N PRO A 84 33.79 17.20 -29.83
CA PRO A 84 35.01 17.05 -30.61
C PRO A 84 35.33 18.34 -31.40
N SER A 85 36.59 18.50 -31.82
CA SER A 85 37.03 19.69 -32.57
C SER A 85 36.39 19.83 -33.96
N ASN A 86 35.82 18.74 -34.49
CA ASN A 86 35.09 18.70 -35.76
C ASN A 86 33.56 18.69 -35.60
N TYR A 87 33.03 19.03 -34.41
CA TYR A 87 31.59 19.19 -34.22
C TYR A 87 30.98 20.20 -35.22
N PRO A 88 29.79 19.95 -35.79
CA PRO A 88 28.86 18.84 -35.57
C PRO A 88 29.06 17.62 -36.49
N ASP A 89 30.18 17.52 -37.19
CA ASP A 89 30.42 16.39 -38.12
C ASP A 89 30.67 15.06 -37.35
N SER A 90 30.97 15.13 -36.05
CA SER A 90 31.04 13.97 -35.15
C SER A 90 30.30 14.25 -33.83
N PRO A 91 29.70 13.23 -33.21
CA PRO A 91 28.90 13.40 -32.00
C PRO A 91 29.76 13.82 -30.80
N PRO A 92 29.19 14.53 -29.82
CA PRO A 92 29.81 14.69 -28.51
C PRO A 92 29.80 13.37 -27.73
N LYS A 93 30.60 13.31 -26.66
CA LYS A 93 30.52 12.26 -25.65
C LYS A 93 29.84 12.79 -24.41
N MET A 94 28.92 12.01 -23.84
CA MET A 94 28.24 12.35 -22.60
C MET A 94 28.58 11.35 -21.51
N ARG A 95 28.91 11.87 -20.32
CA ARG A 95 29.22 11.07 -19.15
C ARG A 95 28.55 11.65 -17.92
N PHE A 96 27.81 10.85 -17.17
CA PHE A 96 27.34 11.22 -15.85
C PHE A 96 28.51 11.27 -14.86
N LEU A 97 28.58 12.37 -14.11
CA LEU A 97 29.47 12.54 -12.97
C LEU A 97 28.81 12.02 -11.69
N SER A 98 27.47 12.10 -11.61
CA SER A 98 26.69 11.36 -10.62
C SER A 98 26.83 9.86 -10.86
N GLU A 99 26.85 9.06 -9.79
CA GLU A 99 26.82 7.60 -9.89
C GLU A 99 25.46 7.15 -10.44
N MET A 100 25.45 6.43 -11.56
CA MET A 100 24.23 6.01 -12.27
C MET A 100 24.14 4.50 -12.39
N TRP A 101 22.97 3.95 -12.08
CA TRP A 101 22.67 2.52 -12.15
C TRP A 101 21.58 2.31 -13.19
N HIS A 102 21.99 2.15 -14.45
CA HIS A 102 21.08 2.15 -15.59
C HIS A 102 21.62 1.20 -16.70
N PRO A 103 20.77 0.43 -17.39
CA PRO A 103 21.20 -0.48 -18.48
C PRO A 103 22.06 0.20 -19.55
N ASN A 104 21.68 1.39 -20.02
CA ASN A 104 22.40 2.16 -21.05
C ASN A 104 23.47 3.13 -20.52
N ILE A 105 23.81 3.08 -19.22
CA ILE A 105 24.91 3.89 -18.66
C ILE A 105 25.95 2.93 -18.08
N SER A 106 27.17 3.02 -18.61
CA SER A 106 28.29 2.18 -18.15
C SER A 106 28.67 2.48 -16.69
N LYS A 107 29.42 1.57 -16.06
CA LYS A 107 29.93 1.75 -14.67
C LYS A 107 30.83 2.99 -14.52
N SER A 108 31.46 3.45 -15.60
CA SER A 108 32.22 4.70 -15.61
C SER A 108 31.33 5.95 -15.72
N GLY A 109 30.05 5.80 -16.03
CA GLY A 109 29.08 6.87 -16.23
C GLY A 109 28.90 7.27 -17.70
N ASP A 110 29.60 6.64 -18.65
CA ASP A 110 29.46 6.95 -20.08
C ASP A 110 28.10 6.47 -20.60
N VAL A 111 27.40 7.36 -21.32
CA VAL A 111 26.06 7.12 -21.85
C VAL A 111 26.14 6.46 -23.23
N CYS A 112 25.39 5.38 -23.42
CA CYS A 112 25.35 4.62 -24.68
C CYS A 112 23.94 4.63 -25.29
N ILE A 113 23.68 5.57 -26.18
CA ILE A 113 22.43 5.66 -26.97
C ILE A 113 22.75 5.99 -28.43
N SER A 114 21.87 5.58 -29.34
CA SER A 114 22.05 5.65 -30.80
C SER A 114 22.44 7.05 -31.31
N ILE A 115 21.82 8.11 -30.78
CA ILE A 115 22.11 9.51 -31.16
C ILE A 115 23.57 9.94 -30.87
N LEU A 116 24.27 9.27 -29.94
CA LEU A 116 25.68 9.57 -29.62
C LEU A 116 26.68 8.68 -30.37
N GLN A 117 26.20 7.75 -31.20
CA GLN A 117 27.04 6.83 -31.95
C GLN A 117 27.45 7.43 -33.30
N ASN A 118 28.67 7.13 -33.73
CA ASN A 118 29.18 7.59 -35.02
C ASN A 118 28.43 6.87 -36.16
N PRO A 119 28.00 7.57 -37.22
CA PRO A 119 27.31 6.93 -38.35
C PRO A 119 28.14 5.81 -39.01
N ASN A 120 29.47 5.89 -38.97
CA ASN A 120 30.39 5.01 -39.70
C ASN A 120 30.90 3.80 -38.89
N THR A 121 30.47 3.60 -37.63
CA THR A 121 30.86 2.41 -36.88
C THR A 121 30.13 1.18 -37.43
N GLN A 122 30.90 0.20 -37.94
CA GLN A 122 30.39 -1.12 -38.31
C GLN A 122 30.03 -1.89 -37.04
N THR A 123 28.75 -1.93 -36.72
CA THR A 123 28.18 -2.82 -35.71
C THR A 123 27.36 -3.88 -36.44
N TYR A 124 27.56 -5.16 -36.09
CA TYR A 124 26.73 -6.27 -36.55
C TYR A 124 25.38 -6.16 -35.83
N GLY A 125 24.42 -5.41 -36.38
CA GLY A 125 23.11 -5.20 -35.75
C GLY A 125 22.10 -4.47 -36.63
N TYR A 126 20.81 -4.66 -36.32
CA TYR A 126 19.62 -4.23 -37.06
C TYR A 126 19.26 -2.73 -36.92
N GLU A 127 20.17 -1.91 -36.40
CA GLU A 127 19.89 -0.48 -36.15
C GLU A 127 19.95 0.33 -37.45
N GLU A 128 18.85 1.00 -37.80
CA GLU A 128 18.78 1.86 -38.97
C GLU A 128 19.75 3.05 -38.87
N HIS A 129 20.50 3.33 -39.95
CA HIS A 129 21.43 4.46 -40.04
C HIS A 129 20.81 5.82 -39.70
N LEU A 130 19.48 5.95 -39.83
CA LEU A 130 18.71 7.16 -39.55
C LEU A 130 18.57 7.47 -38.05
N GLN A 131 18.80 6.49 -37.17
CA GLN A 131 18.71 6.66 -35.72
C GLN A 131 20.05 7.08 -35.07
N ARG A 132 21.14 7.17 -35.86
CA ARG A 132 22.49 7.53 -35.41
C ARG A 132 22.75 9.04 -35.50
N TRP A 133 23.92 9.48 -35.03
CA TRP A 133 24.31 10.90 -35.06
C TRP A 133 24.17 11.54 -36.45
N ALA A 134 23.38 12.60 -36.53
CA ALA A 134 23.29 13.53 -37.64
C ALA A 134 23.71 14.95 -37.20
N PRO A 135 24.44 15.73 -38.04
CA PRO A 135 24.88 17.09 -37.72
C PRO A 135 23.77 18.11 -37.41
N VAL A 136 22.50 17.74 -37.63
CA VAL A 136 21.31 18.54 -37.31
C VAL A 136 20.90 18.48 -35.85
N HIS A 137 21.32 17.45 -35.10
CA HIS A 137 20.95 17.31 -33.70
C HIS A 137 21.61 18.39 -32.84
N SER A 138 20.78 19.07 -32.05
CA SER A 138 21.23 20.10 -31.11
C SER A 138 21.57 19.48 -29.75
N VAL A 139 22.25 20.24 -28.89
CA VAL A 139 22.46 19.86 -27.48
C VAL A 139 21.15 19.57 -26.76
N GLU A 140 20.10 20.34 -27.06
CA GLU A 140 18.76 20.09 -26.51
C GLU A 140 18.23 18.71 -26.90
N THR A 141 18.32 18.34 -28.19
CA THR A 141 17.88 17.03 -28.66
C THR A 141 18.65 15.90 -27.99
N ILE A 142 19.96 16.06 -27.81
CA ILE A 142 20.81 15.07 -27.12
C ILE A 142 20.34 14.87 -25.67
N VAL A 143 20.16 15.95 -24.91
CA VAL A 143 19.77 15.86 -23.50
C VAL A 143 18.35 15.32 -23.36
N MET A 144 17.43 15.69 -24.24
CA MET A 144 16.07 15.13 -24.27
C MET A 144 16.06 13.63 -24.58
N SER A 145 16.92 13.15 -25.49
CA SER A 145 17.07 11.70 -25.73
C SER A 145 17.61 10.97 -24.52
N VAL A 146 18.50 11.59 -23.73
CA VAL A 146 18.99 11.01 -22.47
C VAL A 146 17.89 10.97 -21.41
N ILE A 147 17.06 12.01 -21.30
CA ILE A 147 15.88 12.02 -20.41
C ILE A 147 14.91 10.91 -20.81
N SER A 148 14.62 10.77 -22.11
CA SER A 148 13.78 9.68 -22.62
C SER A 148 14.35 8.30 -22.32
N MET A 149 15.68 8.13 -22.43
CA MET A 149 16.36 6.88 -22.08
C MET A 149 16.23 6.56 -20.59
N LEU A 150 16.30 7.56 -19.70
CA LEU A 150 16.08 7.36 -18.26
C LEU A 150 14.65 6.90 -17.95
N SER A 151 13.67 7.28 -18.79
CA SER A 151 12.28 6.84 -18.67
C SER A 151 12.04 5.46 -19.25
N ASP A 152 12.64 5.13 -20.39
CA ASP A 152 12.46 3.86 -21.08
C ASP A 152 13.84 3.25 -21.45
N PRO A 153 14.45 2.47 -20.53
CA PRO A 153 15.75 1.87 -20.75
C PRO A 153 15.73 0.80 -21.84
N ASN A 154 16.70 0.85 -22.76
CA ASN A 154 16.88 -0.20 -23.76
C ASN A 154 17.75 -1.34 -23.19
N VAL A 155 17.11 -2.46 -22.85
CA VAL A 155 17.75 -3.66 -22.30
C VAL A 155 18.39 -4.57 -23.36
N ASP A 156 18.06 -4.40 -24.64
CA ASP A 156 18.57 -5.23 -25.74
C ASP A 156 20.00 -4.86 -26.14
N SER A 157 20.45 -3.66 -25.77
CA SER A 157 21.83 -3.19 -26.00
C SER A 157 22.40 -2.48 -24.78
N PRO A 158 22.66 -3.22 -23.68
CA PRO A 158 23.05 -2.64 -22.41
C PRO A 158 24.55 -2.29 -22.38
N ALA A 159 24.87 -1.09 -21.91
CA ALA A 159 26.22 -0.71 -21.49
C ALA A 159 26.60 -1.27 -20.11
N ASN A 160 25.59 -1.58 -19.28
CA ASN A 160 25.72 -2.21 -17.98
C ASN A 160 24.83 -3.46 -17.93
N VAL A 161 25.44 -4.62 -18.15
CA VAL A 161 24.75 -5.92 -18.21
C VAL A 161 24.09 -6.28 -16.88
N ASP A 162 24.74 -5.97 -15.75
CA ASP A 162 24.22 -6.27 -14.41
C ASP A 162 22.89 -5.55 -14.16
N ALA A 163 22.83 -4.25 -14.52
CA ALA A 163 21.61 -3.45 -14.39
C ALA A 163 20.47 -3.96 -15.29
N ALA A 164 20.79 -4.42 -16.51
CA ALA A 164 19.80 -4.99 -17.43
C ALA A 164 19.21 -6.31 -16.91
N ILE A 165 20.05 -7.22 -16.40
CA ILE A 165 19.61 -8.50 -15.81
C ILE A 165 18.70 -8.25 -14.59
N GLN A 166 19.08 -7.31 -13.73
CA GLN A 166 18.28 -6.99 -12.55
C GLN A 166 16.90 -6.41 -12.91
N MET A 167 16.85 -5.54 -13.93
CA MET A 167 15.59 -4.97 -14.42
C MET A 167 14.67 -6.04 -15.02
N LEU A 168 15.22 -7.00 -15.78
CA LEU A 168 14.46 -8.11 -16.38
C LEU A 168 13.96 -9.15 -15.37
N THR A 169 14.68 -9.37 -14.27
CA THR A 169 14.38 -10.44 -13.30
C THR A 169 13.45 -10.01 -12.15
N GLY A 170 13.05 -8.73 -12.09
CA GLY A 170 12.12 -8.20 -11.07
C GLY A 170 12.63 -8.25 -9.62
N LYS A 171 13.89 -8.63 -9.39
CA LYS A 171 14.51 -8.63 -8.05
C LYS A 171 14.89 -7.20 -7.66
N ASN A 172 14.21 -6.63 -6.66
CA ASN A 172 14.49 -5.35 -5.98
C ASN A 172 15.54 -4.49 -6.69
N PHE A 173 15.13 -3.81 -7.77
CA PHE A 173 15.97 -2.80 -8.40
C PHE A 173 16.07 -1.62 -7.42
N THR A 174 17.06 -1.70 -6.55
CA THR A 174 17.25 -0.75 -5.47
C THR A 174 18.24 0.28 -5.98
N LEU A 175 17.81 1.53 -6.12
CA LEU A 175 18.73 2.63 -6.38
C LEU A 175 19.85 2.62 -5.34
N GLN A 176 21.08 2.84 -5.77
CA GLN A 176 22.17 3.01 -4.81
C GLN A 176 21.92 4.27 -3.95
N PRO A 177 22.35 4.30 -2.68
CA PRO A 177 22.08 5.42 -1.75
C PRO A 177 22.45 6.82 -2.26
N GLN A 178 23.32 6.92 -3.26
CA GLN A 178 23.75 8.18 -3.87
C GLN A 178 22.77 8.74 -4.91
N GLN A 179 21.80 7.94 -5.36
CA GLN A 179 20.82 8.27 -6.40
C GLN A 179 19.47 8.73 -5.84
N GLN A 180 19.28 8.61 -4.52
CA GLN A 180 18.16 9.22 -3.82
C GLN A 180 18.32 10.74 -3.84
N SER A 181 17.21 11.48 -4.03
CA SER A 181 17.17 12.94 -3.86
C SER A 181 17.94 13.38 -2.60
N ILE A 182 18.65 14.51 -2.63
CA ILE A 182 19.34 15.08 -1.45
C ILE A 182 18.37 15.14 -0.26
N ILE A 183 17.10 15.45 -0.53
CA ILE A 183 16.00 15.45 0.42
C ILE A 183 15.77 14.08 1.07
N ASN A 184 15.71 13.03 0.26
CA ASN A 184 15.50 11.66 0.73
C ASN A 184 16.72 11.15 1.51
N ARG A 185 17.93 11.49 1.07
CA ARG A 185 19.16 11.18 1.81
C ARG A 185 19.23 11.94 3.14
N LEU A 186 18.84 13.22 3.16
CA LEU A 186 18.74 14.01 4.39
C LEU A 186 17.69 13.42 5.31
N PHE A 187 16.55 12.96 4.80
CA PHE A 187 15.52 12.28 5.58
C PHE A 187 16.02 10.95 6.15
N ASP A 188 16.66 10.09 5.35
CA ASP A 188 17.21 8.82 5.82
C ASP A 188 18.36 9.03 6.82
N GLU A 189 19.21 10.03 6.62
CA GLU A 189 20.21 10.44 7.61
C GLU A 189 19.58 11.02 8.87
N MET A 190 18.53 11.83 8.72
CA MET A 190 17.78 12.40 9.84
C MET A 190 17.11 11.28 10.63
N LEU A 191 16.48 10.30 10.00
CA LEU A 191 15.90 9.12 10.64
C LEU A 191 16.95 8.27 11.34
N LYS A 192 18.13 8.05 10.73
CA LYS A 192 19.25 7.37 11.39
C LYS A 192 19.75 8.14 12.60
N LYS A 193 19.83 9.47 12.51
CA LYS A 193 20.21 10.35 13.64
C LYS A 193 19.10 10.42 14.70
N ILE A 194 17.83 10.40 14.32
CA ILE A 194 16.66 10.32 15.23
C ILE A 194 16.62 8.96 15.93
N GLY A 195 16.94 7.87 15.23
CA GLY A 195 17.13 6.54 15.82
C GLY A 195 18.29 6.49 16.83
N ILE A 196 19.24 7.43 16.74
CA ILE A 196 20.28 7.67 17.74
C ILE A 196 19.78 8.65 18.84
N PHE A 197 18.73 9.43 18.58
CA PHE A 197 18.00 10.21 19.59
C PHE A 197 16.93 9.36 20.31
N THR A 198 17.40 8.31 20.99
CA THR A 198 16.78 7.82 22.24
C THR A 198 17.02 8.81 23.41
N GLY A 199 17.08 10.12 23.10
CA GLY A 199 17.53 11.19 24.00
C GLY A 199 16.40 11.82 24.81
N LEU A 200 16.70 12.95 25.46
CA LEU A 200 15.80 13.68 26.37
C LEU A 200 14.48 14.15 25.74
N ILE A 201 14.38 14.30 24.41
CA ILE A 201 13.22 14.93 23.75
C ILE A 201 11.93 14.10 23.91
N PRO A 202 11.86 12.80 23.55
CA PRO A 202 10.71 11.96 23.87
C PRO A 202 10.33 12.00 25.36
N TRP A 203 11.33 11.98 26.27
CA TRP A 203 11.08 12.08 27.71
C TRP A 203 10.49 13.44 28.12
N ILE A 204 10.98 14.54 27.57
CA ILE A 204 10.43 15.88 27.79
C ILE A 204 9.00 15.97 27.25
N LEU A 205 8.74 15.45 26.04
CA LEU A 205 7.40 15.42 25.46
C LEU A 205 6.44 14.54 26.26
N MET A 206 6.93 13.42 26.81
CA MET A 206 6.17 12.56 27.70
C MET A 206 5.82 13.29 29.02
N ILE A 207 6.77 14.04 29.59
CA ILE A 207 6.52 14.88 30.78
C ILE A 207 5.51 15.98 30.46
N ILE A 208 5.67 16.70 29.34
CA ILE A 208 4.75 17.76 28.91
C ILE A 208 3.33 17.21 28.75
N THR A 209 3.16 16.10 28.03
CA THR A 209 1.84 15.48 27.78
C THR A 209 1.21 14.84 29.02
N ALA A 210 2.02 14.47 30.03
CA ALA A 210 1.55 14.01 31.32
C ALA A 210 1.07 15.16 32.23
N ILE A 211 1.70 16.35 32.15
CA ILE A 211 1.38 17.51 33.00
C ILE A 211 0.18 18.30 32.45
N ILE A 212 0.01 18.36 31.13
CA ILE A 212 -1.11 19.10 30.51
C ILE A 212 -2.42 18.32 30.78
N PRO A 213 -3.34 18.88 31.59
CA PRO A 213 -4.57 18.17 31.97
C PRO A 213 -5.46 17.95 30.74
N ASP A 214 -5.64 19.02 29.94
CA ASP A 214 -6.55 19.08 28.80
C ASP A 214 -5.79 19.48 27.52
N THR A 215 -5.40 18.48 26.72
CA THR A 215 -4.81 18.72 25.40
C THR A 215 -5.85 19.19 24.37
N GLU A 216 -7.14 19.05 24.68
CA GLU A 216 -8.24 19.43 23.79
C GLU A 216 -8.22 20.92 23.46
N ILE A 217 -7.91 21.77 24.44
CA ILE A 217 -7.83 23.23 24.27
C ILE A 217 -6.65 23.63 23.36
N LEU A 218 -5.53 22.91 23.43
CA LEU A 218 -4.34 23.23 22.64
C LEU A 218 -4.35 22.60 21.24
N PHE A 219 -4.92 21.40 21.11
CA PHE A 219 -4.71 20.54 19.94
C PHE A 219 -6.00 19.96 19.36
N GLY A 220 -7.17 20.30 19.90
CA GLY A 220 -8.47 19.83 19.41
C GLY A 220 -8.71 18.33 19.57
N PHE A 221 -7.94 17.64 20.43
CA PHE A 221 -8.13 16.22 20.72
C PHE A 221 -7.84 15.90 22.19
N ASP A 222 -8.56 14.92 22.73
CA ASP A 222 -8.18 14.22 23.95
C ASP A 222 -8.49 12.74 23.85
N ILE A 223 -7.65 11.92 24.49
CA ILE A 223 -7.87 10.47 24.64
C ILE A 223 -8.23 10.18 26.09
N LEU A 224 -9.41 9.61 26.30
CA LEU A 224 -9.95 9.28 27.63
C LEU A 224 -9.79 7.78 27.90
N ALA A 225 -8.54 7.33 27.89
CA ALA A 225 -8.17 5.93 28.08
C ALA A 225 -8.86 5.30 29.29
N LYS A 226 -9.71 4.30 29.04
CA LYS A 226 -10.32 3.46 30.08
C LYS A 226 -9.45 2.25 30.39
N THR A 227 -9.57 1.77 31.63
CA THR A 227 -9.07 0.45 32.04
C THR A 227 -10.01 -0.62 31.55
N TYR A 228 -9.45 -1.75 31.14
CA TYR A 228 -10.23 -2.95 30.89
C TYR A 228 -9.34 -4.18 31.12
N ASP A 229 -9.95 -5.28 31.56
CA ASP A 229 -9.28 -6.58 31.71
C ASP A 229 -10.15 -7.63 31.01
N VAL A 230 -9.76 -8.03 29.79
CA VAL A 230 -10.36 -9.21 29.15
C VAL A 230 -9.41 -10.36 29.46
N GLU A 231 -9.92 -11.48 30.00
CA GLU A 231 -9.08 -12.66 30.21
C GLU A 231 -8.67 -13.26 28.86
N LEU A 232 -7.38 -13.60 28.73
CA LEU A 232 -6.87 -14.40 27.62
C LEU A 232 -6.95 -15.87 28.02
N PRO A 233 -7.15 -16.80 27.07
CA PRO A 233 -7.06 -18.21 27.39
C PRO A 233 -5.67 -18.55 27.93
N ASP A 234 -5.58 -19.46 28.90
CA ASP A 234 -4.30 -19.90 29.46
C ASP A 234 -3.39 -20.49 28.38
N SER A 235 -3.96 -21.36 27.54
CA SER A 235 -3.25 -22.01 26.44
C SER A 235 -4.20 -22.32 25.29
N PHE A 236 -3.61 -22.54 24.13
CA PHE A 236 -4.30 -22.98 22.92
C PHE A 236 -4.48 -24.50 22.97
N SER A 237 -5.64 -24.93 23.47
CA SER A 237 -6.01 -26.34 23.65
C SER A 237 -7.43 -26.63 23.15
N GLY A 238 -7.76 -27.92 22.98
CA GLY A 238 -9.06 -28.34 22.44
C GLY A 238 -9.34 -27.72 21.06
N PRO A 239 -10.48 -27.04 20.86
CA PRO A 239 -10.81 -26.34 19.61
C PRO A 239 -9.82 -25.26 19.18
N LEU A 240 -8.96 -24.77 20.10
CA LEU A 240 -7.95 -23.75 19.85
C LEU A 240 -6.56 -24.33 19.55
N ILE A 241 -6.43 -25.64 19.32
CA ILE A 241 -5.12 -26.27 19.13
C ILE A 241 -4.36 -25.65 17.95
N VAL A 242 -3.11 -25.27 18.21
CA VAL A 242 -2.25 -24.57 17.24
C VAL A 242 -2.03 -25.43 16.00
N ASN A 243 -2.28 -24.83 14.84
CA ASN A 243 -1.99 -25.40 13.52
C ASN A 243 -1.27 -24.38 12.61
N ARG A 244 -1.17 -24.67 11.30
CA ARG A 244 -0.48 -23.82 10.31
C ARG A 244 -1.33 -23.56 9.07
N TRP A 245 -2.65 -23.67 9.17
CA TRP A 245 -3.53 -23.51 8.00
C TRP A 245 -3.39 -22.15 7.34
N LEU A 246 -3.34 -21.07 8.12
CA LEU A 246 -3.17 -19.71 7.61
C LEU A 246 -1.75 -19.50 7.07
N SER A 247 -0.73 -20.16 7.64
CA SER A 247 0.64 -20.14 7.10
C SER A 247 0.75 -20.76 5.71
N LEU A 248 -0.19 -21.60 5.30
CA LEU A 248 -0.19 -22.29 4.00
C LEU A 248 -1.04 -21.58 2.92
N ALA A 249 -1.67 -20.45 3.27
CA ALA A 249 -2.51 -19.69 2.36
C ALA A 249 -1.69 -19.17 1.17
N ASP A 250 -2.24 -19.28 -0.03
CA ASP A 250 -1.68 -18.62 -1.20
C ASP A 250 -1.99 -17.12 -1.12
N HIS A 251 -1.00 -16.26 -1.38
CA HIS A 251 -1.19 -14.81 -1.43
C HIS A 251 -1.51 -14.39 -2.87
N LEU A 252 -2.78 -14.08 -3.12
CA LEU A 252 -3.26 -13.66 -4.43
C LEU A 252 -3.02 -12.16 -4.64
N TYR A 253 -2.62 -11.80 -5.86
CA TYR A 253 -2.47 -10.41 -6.32
C TYR A 253 -1.50 -9.58 -5.46
N GLU A 254 -0.45 -10.22 -4.95
CA GLU A 254 0.49 -9.61 -4.03
C GLU A 254 1.08 -8.31 -4.62
N ARG A 255 0.98 -7.20 -3.87
CA ARG A 255 1.41 -5.84 -4.22
C ARG A 255 0.60 -5.15 -5.33
N GLU A 256 -0.39 -5.82 -5.91
CA GLU A 256 -1.29 -5.21 -6.91
C GLU A 256 -2.53 -4.59 -6.28
N ILE A 257 -2.94 -5.12 -5.13
CA ILE A 257 -4.08 -4.68 -4.33
C ILE A 257 -3.63 -4.31 -2.92
N ARG A 258 -4.52 -3.69 -2.14
CA ARG A 258 -4.26 -3.35 -0.74
C ARG A 258 -5.54 -3.38 0.07
N GLY A 259 -5.43 -3.93 1.27
CA GLY A 259 -6.48 -4.01 2.28
C GLY A 259 -7.80 -4.58 1.74
N PRO A 260 -7.83 -5.85 1.30
CA PRO A 260 -9.08 -6.50 0.94
C PRO A 260 -9.94 -6.72 2.19
N GLU A 261 -10.96 -5.89 2.41
CA GLU A 261 -11.65 -5.84 3.70
C GLU A 261 -12.74 -6.91 3.84
N SER A 262 -13.67 -6.94 2.89
CA SER A 262 -14.87 -7.79 2.95
C SER A 262 -15.18 -8.46 1.63
N PHE A 263 -15.80 -9.64 1.71
CA PHE A 263 -16.18 -10.45 0.56
C PHE A 263 -17.68 -10.69 0.49
N ALA A 264 -18.16 -10.86 -0.74
CA ALA A 264 -19.53 -11.27 -1.02
C ALA A 264 -19.58 -12.11 -2.31
N THR A 265 -20.61 -12.95 -2.45
CA THR A 265 -20.77 -13.81 -3.63
C THR A 265 -22.08 -13.57 -4.36
N TRP A 266 -22.03 -13.62 -5.68
CA TRP A 266 -23.20 -13.61 -6.53
C TRP A 266 -22.96 -14.47 -7.78
N ASN A 267 -23.94 -15.31 -8.14
CA ASN A 267 -23.89 -16.20 -9.31
C ASN A 267 -22.58 -17.01 -9.42
N GLY A 268 -22.07 -17.54 -8.30
CA GLY A 268 -20.84 -18.33 -8.27
C GLY A 268 -19.56 -17.52 -8.45
N ASN A 269 -19.62 -16.19 -8.39
CA ASN A 269 -18.45 -15.31 -8.41
C ASN A 269 -18.22 -14.70 -7.03
N VAL A 270 -16.96 -14.47 -6.69
CA VAL A 270 -16.54 -13.82 -5.43
C VAL A 270 -16.13 -12.39 -5.74
N TYR A 271 -16.54 -11.47 -4.87
CA TYR A 271 -16.24 -10.04 -4.94
C TYR A 271 -15.53 -9.61 -3.66
N ALA A 272 -14.62 -8.64 -3.76
CA ALA A 272 -13.92 -8.07 -2.61
C ALA A 272 -13.88 -6.55 -2.70
N SER A 273 -14.00 -5.87 -1.56
CA SER A 273 -13.70 -4.44 -1.43
C SER A 273 -12.22 -4.24 -1.13
N LEU A 274 -11.64 -3.18 -1.69
CA LEU A 274 -10.24 -2.82 -1.47
C LEU A 274 -10.14 -1.48 -0.74
N ALA A 275 -9.01 -1.28 -0.08
CA ALA A 275 -8.72 -0.07 0.67
C ALA A 275 -8.79 1.20 -0.21
N ASP A 276 -8.41 1.10 -1.49
CA ASP A 276 -8.38 2.23 -2.44
C ASP A 276 -9.74 2.59 -3.05
N GLY A 277 -10.85 2.06 -2.54
CA GLY A 277 -12.21 2.38 -2.99
C GLY A 277 -12.72 1.51 -4.14
N ARG A 278 -11.90 0.59 -4.66
CA ARG A 278 -12.33 -0.37 -5.68
C ARG A 278 -13.15 -1.50 -5.08
N ILE A 279 -14.08 -1.99 -5.91
CA ILE A 279 -14.67 -3.33 -5.76
C ILE A 279 -14.20 -4.18 -6.92
N ILE A 280 -13.64 -5.34 -6.61
CA ILE A 280 -13.11 -6.28 -7.59
C ILE A 280 -13.89 -7.58 -7.58
N GLN A 281 -13.97 -8.23 -8.73
CA GLN A 281 -14.39 -9.61 -8.88
C GLN A 281 -13.15 -10.49 -9.01
N LEU A 282 -13.07 -11.55 -8.22
CA LEU A 282 -11.99 -12.52 -8.28
C LEU A 282 -12.25 -13.49 -9.45
N LEU A 283 -11.24 -13.66 -10.30
CA LEU A 283 -11.19 -14.69 -11.34
C LEU A 283 -10.13 -15.72 -10.94
N THR A 284 -9.94 -16.77 -11.75
CA THR A 284 -9.02 -17.87 -11.42
C THR A 284 -7.57 -17.40 -11.25
N ASP A 285 -7.08 -16.57 -12.18
CA ASP A 285 -5.68 -16.12 -12.23
C ASP A 285 -5.50 -14.59 -12.21
N ASN A 286 -6.59 -13.83 -12.15
CA ASN A 286 -6.57 -12.37 -12.13
C ASN A 286 -7.86 -11.84 -11.47
N TYR A 287 -8.02 -10.52 -11.37
CA TYR A 287 -9.25 -9.87 -10.95
C TYR A 287 -9.76 -8.90 -12.00
N ARG A 288 -11.06 -8.62 -11.96
CA ARG A 288 -11.71 -7.57 -12.75
C ARG A 288 -12.19 -6.47 -11.81
N THR A 289 -11.84 -5.21 -12.07
CA THR A 289 -12.43 -4.09 -11.35
C THR A 289 -13.88 -3.93 -11.82
N VAL A 290 -14.83 -4.05 -10.89
CA VAL A 290 -16.27 -3.90 -11.16
C VAL A 290 -16.65 -2.43 -11.12
N THR A 291 -16.18 -1.73 -10.09
CA THR A 291 -16.38 -0.29 -9.95
C THR A 291 -15.29 0.32 -9.07
N PHE A 292 -15.16 1.63 -9.15
CA PHE A 292 -14.34 2.47 -8.28
C PHE A 292 -15.26 3.51 -7.64
N LEU A 293 -15.45 3.41 -6.33
CA LEU A 293 -16.33 4.32 -5.61
C LEU A 293 -15.62 5.67 -5.42
N ASN A 294 -16.16 6.68 -6.07
CA ASN A 294 -15.52 7.99 -6.17
C ASN A 294 -16.52 9.14 -5.98
N PRO A 295 -17.12 9.26 -4.78
CA PRO A 295 -18.09 10.31 -4.49
C PRO A 295 -17.50 11.73 -4.59
N GLU A 296 -16.20 11.92 -4.35
CA GLU A 296 -15.51 13.22 -4.39
C GLU A 296 -14.81 13.55 -5.74
N ASN A 297 -15.03 12.77 -6.79
CA ASN A 297 -14.41 12.97 -8.12
C ASN A 297 -12.85 13.00 -8.11
N ARG A 298 -12.21 12.16 -7.28
CA ARG A 298 -10.76 11.96 -7.23
C ARG A 298 -10.27 10.98 -8.30
N SER A 299 -9.00 11.06 -8.66
CA SER A 299 -8.44 10.05 -9.57
C SER A 299 -8.15 8.74 -8.82
N GLN A 300 -8.31 7.61 -9.49
CA GLN A 300 -7.96 6.31 -8.90
C GLN A 300 -6.48 6.25 -8.50
N GLU A 301 -5.60 6.89 -9.27
CA GLU A 301 -4.17 6.94 -8.99
C GLU A 301 -3.86 7.70 -7.70
N GLU A 302 -4.58 8.79 -7.42
CA GLU A 302 -4.47 9.55 -6.17
C GLU A 302 -4.84 8.68 -4.96
N CYS A 303 -5.96 7.96 -5.02
CA CYS A 303 -6.39 7.04 -3.95
C CYS A 303 -5.45 5.85 -3.75
N ARG A 304 -4.68 5.46 -4.78
CA ARG A 304 -3.69 4.37 -4.71
C ARG A 304 -2.34 4.82 -4.17
N LYS A 305 -1.79 5.93 -4.68
CA LYS A 305 -0.45 6.43 -4.33
C LYS A 305 -0.42 7.02 -2.91
N ASN A 306 -1.48 7.75 -2.54
CA ASN A 306 -1.54 8.57 -1.34
C ASN A 306 -2.54 8.05 -0.30
N PHE A 307 -2.78 6.73 -0.31
CA PHE A 307 -3.85 6.05 0.41
C PHE A 307 -4.12 6.55 1.84
N GLN A 308 -3.07 6.77 2.62
CA GLN A 308 -3.17 7.23 4.01
C GLN A 308 -3.53 8.72 4.09
N SER A 309 -2.85 9.59 3.33
CA SER A 309 -3.24 11.01 3.22
C SER A 309 -4.57 11.26 2.50
N SER A 310 -5.12 10.26 1.78
CA SER A 310 -6.43 10.33 1.11
C SER A 310 -7.58 9.68 1.91
N MET A 311 -7.32 9.12 3.10
CA MET A 311 -8.36 8.58 3.97
C MET A 311 -9.33 9.69 4.39
N GLY A 312 -10.61 9.51 4.07
CA GLY A 312 -11.67 10.52 4.25
C GLY A 312 -12.07 11.24 2.97
N HIS A 313 -11.24 11.20 1.92
CA HIS A 313 -11.53 11.75 0.59
C HIS A 313 -11.78 10.67 -0.47
N CYS A 314 -11.12 9.53 -0.30
CA CYS A 314 -11.38 8.33 -1.09
C CYS A 314 -12.31 7.40 -0.31
N ALA A 315 -13.19 6.71 -1.03
CA ALA A 315 -13.98 5.64 -0.44
C ALA A 315 -13.07 4.50 0.02
N ARG A 316 -13.47 3.83 1.09
CA ARG A 316 -12.90 2.61 1.63
C ARG A 316 -14.06 1.70 2.10
N PRO A 317 -14.62 0.88 1.22
CA PRO A 317 -15.77 0.06 1.59
C PRO A 317 -15.36 -1.06 2.55
N LEU A 318 -15.98 -1.09 3.73
CA LEU A 318 -15.60 -2.01 4.80
C LEU A 318 -16.47 -3.27 4.87
N GLY A 319 -17.72 -3.20 4.38
CA GLY A 319 -18.65 -4.34 4.33
C GLY A 319 -19.36 -4.46 2.98
N LEU A 320 -19.50 -5.69 2.49
CA LEU A 320 -20.21 -6.01 1.24
C LEU A 320 -21.37 -6.98 1.46
N ARG A 321 -22.55 -6.70 0.90
CA ARG A 321 -23.70 -7.64 0.90
C ARG A 321 -24.47 -7.57 -0.41
N PHE A 322 -24.85 -8.72 -0.95
CA PHE A 322 -25.80 -8.81 -2.06
C PHE A 322 -27.24 -8.88 -1.54
N SER A 323 -28.16 -8.22 -2.23
CA SER A 323 -29.59 -8.51 -2.09
C SER A 323 -29.98 -9.81 -2.78
N SER A 324 -31.17 -10.32 -2.51
CA SER A 324 -31.75 -11.48 -3.20
C SER A 324 -31.88 -11.29 -4.72
N LYS A 325 -31.86 -10.04 -5.20
CA LYS A 325 -31.97 -9.66 -6.61
C LYS A 325 -30.63 -9.46 -7.31
N GLY A 326 -29.52 -9.57 -6.58
CA GLY A 326 -28.17 -9.43 -7.15
C GLY A 326 -27.63 -8.01 -7.20
N GLN A 327 -28.30 -7.08 -6.52
CA GLN A 327 -27.75 -5.75 -6.31
C GLN A 327 -26.70 -5.81 -5.19
N LEU A 328 -25.53 -5.22 -5.42
CA LEU A 328 -24.47 -5.18 -4.41
C LEU A 328 -24.62 -3.91 -3.55
N TYR A 329 -24.52 -4.06 -2.24
CA TYR A 329 -24.46 -2.96 -1.29
C TYR A 329 -23.09 -2.95 -0.62
N ALA A 330 -22.49 -1.77 -0.58
CA ALA A 330 -21.19 -1.55 0.04
C ALA A 330 -21.31 -0.42 1.06
N ILE A 331 -20.89 -0.69 2.30
CA ILE A 331 -20.87 0.34 3.35
C ILE A 331 -19.47 0.95 3.45
N ASP A 332 -19.44 2.26 3.65
CA ASP A 332 -18.24 3.08 3.67
C ASP A 332 -18.28 4.02 4.89
N PRO A 333 -17.18 4.13 5.65
CA PRO A 333 -17.13 4.88 6.89
C PRO A 333 -17.28 6.39 6.70
N TYR A 334 -16.92 6.91 5.52
CA TYR A 334 -16.84 8.35 5.25
C TYR A 334 -18.01 8.88 4.42
N HIS A 335 -18.73 8.01 3.71
CA HIS A 335 -19.76 8.43 2.76
C HIS A 335 -21.14 7.82 3.04
N GLY A 336 -21.18 6.60 3.60
CA GLY A 336 -22.44 5.89 3.88
C GLY A 336 -22.59 4.59 3.10
N ILE A 337 -23.78 4.32 2.55
CA ILE A 337 -24.07 3.05 1.87
C ILE A 337 -24.26 3.27 0.38
N PHE A 338 -23.44 2.60 -0.42
CA PHE A 338 -23.54 2.56 -1.87
C PHE A 338 -24.38 1.38 -2.32
N GLU A 339 -25.27 1.62 -3.28
CA GLU A 339 -25.97 0.59 -4.05
C GLU A 339 -25.33 0.51 -5.45
N ILE A 340 -24.90 -0.70 -5.85
CA ILE A 340 -23.96 -0.91 -6.96
C ILE A 340 -24.49 -1.99 -7.90
N ASN A 341 -24.69 -1.62 -9.17
CA ASN A 341 -25.05 -2.56 -10.21
C ASN A 341 -23.77 -3.16 -10.78
N ILE A 342 -23.54 -4.45 -10.52
CA ILE A 342 -22.29 -5.14 -10.87
C ILE A 342 -22.08 -5.33 -12.39
N ASP A 343 -23.14 -5.28 -13.18
CA ASP A 343 -23.06 -5.49 -14.63
C ASP A 343 -22.61 -4.22 -15.36
N SER A 344 -23.13 -3.06 -14.94
CA SER A 344 -22.79 -1.74 -15.50
C SER A 344 -21.64 -1.04 -14.78
N GLY A 345 -21.33 -1.43 -13.55
CA GLY A 345 -20.38 -0.72 -12.67
C GLY A 345 -20.93 0.60 -12.10
N HIS A 346 -22.16 0.99 -12.45
CA HIS A 346 -22.79 2.19 -11.90
C HIS A 346 -23.19 2.00 -10.44
N TYR A 347 -23.01 3.04 -9.65
CA TYR A 347 -23.43 3.10 -8.25
C TYR A 347 -24.24 4.35 -7.97
N ARG A 348 -25.04 4.30 -6.91
CA ARG A 348 -25.66 5.48 -6.27
C ARG A 348 -25.47 5.41 -4.77
N LEU A 349 -25.42 6.58 -4.12
CA LEU A 349 -25.37 6.66 -2.67
C LEU A 349 -26.79 6.53 -2.11
N LEU A 350 -27.07 5.43 -1.45
CA LEU A 350 -28.37 5.13 -0.85
C LEU A 350 -28.52 5.80 0.51
N VAL A 351 -27.50 5.65 1.37
CA VAL A 351 -27.39 6.39 2.63
C VAL A 351 -26.21 7.33 2.48
N ASP A 352 -26.48 8.61 2.57
CA ASP A 352 -25.50 9.69 2.53
C ASP A 352 -25.37 10.25 3.95
N ILE A 353 -24.21 10.07 4.59
CA ILE A 353 -24.01 10.49 5.99
C ILE A 353 -24.08 12.01 6.17
N ASP A 354 -23.89 12.79 5.11
CA ASP A 354 -24.01 14.25 5.16
C ASP A 354 -25.47 14.71 5.06
N LYS A 355 -26.37 13.86 4.56
CA LYS A 355 -27.80 14.20 4.39
C LYS A 355 -28.72 13.48 5.37
N HIS A 356 -28.40 12.24 5.71
CA HIS A 356 -29.20 11.45 6.64
C HIS A 356 -28.73 11.71 8.06
N ARG A 357 -29.68 11.98 8.95
CA ARG A 357 -29.43 12.24 10.36
C ARG A 357 -30.13 11.21 11.22
N LEU A 358 -29.53 10.92 12.36
CA LEU A 358 -30.11 10.10 13.39
C LEU A 358 -31.17 10.90 14.17
N PRO A 359 -32.04 10.23 14.96
CA PRO A 359 -33.09 10.90 15.73
C PRO A 359 -32.58 11.93 16.75
N ASP A 360 -31.33 11.80 17.19
CA ASP A 360 -30.62 12.73 18.07
C ASP A 360 -30.05 13.97 17.32
N GLY A 361 -30.12 13.99 15.98
CA GLY A 361 -29.60 15.05 15.13
C GLY A 361 -28.14 14.84 14.71
N GLU A 362 -27.46 13.81 15.21
CA GLU A 362 -26.07 13.49 14.85
C GLU A 362 -26.00 12.70 13.53
N SER A 363 -24.82 12.62 12.94
CA SER A 363 -24.51 11.72 11.82
C SER A 363 -23.70 10.51 12.31
N PRO A 364 -23.81 9.34 11.66
CA PRO A 364 -22.82 8.28 11.81
C PRO A 364 -21.42 8.80 11.45
N LYS A 365 -20.37 8.26 12.06
CA LYS A 365 -18.99 8.72 11.80
C LYS A 365 -18.07 7.61 11.32
N PHE A 366 -18.30 6.38 11.74
CA PHE A 366 -17.42 5.26 11.41
C PHE A 366 -18.26 4.02 11.15
N LEU A 367 -18.94 4.02 10.00
CA LEU A 367 -19.69 2.86 9.54
C LEU A 367 -18.76 1.72 9.12
N ASP A 368 -19.06 0.48 9.52
CA ASP A 368 -18.15 -0.67 9.34
C ASP A 368 -18.76 -1.81 8.51
N ASP A 369 -19.76 -2.53 9.03
CA ASP A 369 -20.41 -3.64 8.31
C ASP A 369 -21.94 -3.47 8.25
N LEU A 370 -22.58 -4.24 7.37
CA LEU A 370 -24.02 -4.20 7.14
C LEU A 370 -24.66 -5.59 6.96
N VAL A 371 -25.96 -5.68 7.25
CA VAL A 371 -26.83 -6.80 6.85
C VAL A 371 -28.15 -6.29 6.29
N LEU A 372 -28.73 -7.08 5.38
CA LEU A 372 -29.92 -6.72 4.61
C LEU A 372 -31.10 -7.62 5.00
N ILE A 373 -32.24 -7.02 5.33
CA ILE A 373 -33.51 -7.72 5.55
C ILE A 373 -34.53 -7.17 4.55
N GLU A 374 -34.75 -7.92 3.48
CA GLU A 374 -35.72 -7.61 2.42
C GLU A 374 -37.13 -8.01 2.85
N ASN A 375 -38.11 -7.15 2.58
CA ASN A 375 -39.51 -7.50 2.77
C ASN A 375 -40.00 -8.38 1.60
N PRO A 376 -40.48 -9.61 1.86
CA PRO A 376 -40.95 -10.50 0.79
C PRO A 376 -42.22 -9.99 0.08
N ASP A 377 -43.00 -9.13 0.73
CA ASP A 377 -44.28 -8.62 0.19
C ASP A 377 -44.16 -7.23 -0.44
N ASP A 378 -43.04 -6.52 -0.22
CA ASP A 378 -42.81 -5.17 -0.71
C ASP A 378 -41.36 -5.02 -1.18
N ASP A 379 -41.18 -5.17 -2.48
CA ASP A 379 -39.89 -5.12 -3.18
C ASP A 379 -39.10 -3.81 -2.98
N ASP A 380 -39.77 -2.71 -2.60
CA ASP A 380 -39.15 -1.41 -2.36
C ASP A 380 -38.74 -1.22 -0.88
N THR A 381 -39.20 -2.10 0.02
CA THR A 381 -38.91 -2.02 1.45
C THR A 381 -37.85 -3.02 1.87
N MET A 382 -36.72 -2.49 2.33
CA MET A 382 -35.64 -3.23 2.96
C MET A 382 -35.23 -2.51 4.25
N LEU A 383 -34.93 -3.29 5.28
CA LEU A 383 -34.26 -2.82 6.48
C LEU A 383 -32.78 -3.17 6.39
N ILE A 384 -31.92 -2.15 6.45
CA ILE A 384 -30.48 -2.32 6.51
C ILE A 384 -30.04 -2.07 7.95
N TYR A 385 -29.43 -3.07 8.58
CA TYR A 385 -28.75 -2.88 9.87
C TYR A 385 -27.27 -2.66 9.62
N MET A 386 -26.66 -1.76 10.37
CA MET A 386 -25.26 -1.38 10.21
C MET A 386 -24.62 -1.03 11.55
N THR A 387 -23.30 -1.23 11.64
CA THR A 387 -22.51 -0.78 12.79
C THR A 387 -21.96 0.61 12.55
N ASP A 388 -21.94 1.42 13.61
CA ASP A 388 -21.21 2.68 13.70
C ASP A 388 -20.20 2.51 14.84
N ALA A 389 -18.95 2.26 14.49
CA ALA A 389 -17.88 1.82 15.37
C ALA A 389 -17.54 2.81 16.48
N SER A 390 -17.65 4.11 16.20
CA SER A 390 -17.30 5.18 17.13
C SER A 390 -18.07 6.46 16.82
N GLN A 391 -18.57 7.13 17.86
CA GLN A 391 -19.11 8.51 17.73
C GLN A 391 -18.01 9.57 17.85
N LYS A 392 -16.77 9.17 18.17
CA LYS A 392 -15.66 10.08 18.44
C LYS A 392 -14.58 10.02 17.35
N TRP A 393 -14.15 8.83 17.00
CA TRP A 393 -13.01 8.57 16.13
C TRP A 393 -13.46 8.18 14.73
N LEU A 394 -12.72 8.64 13.72
CA LEU A 394 -12.88 8.22 12.34
C LEU A 394 -11.97 7.02 12.06
N LEU A 395 -12.19 6.32 10.93
CA LEU A 395 -11.38 5.14 10.60
C LEU A 395 -9.87 5.41 10.56
N HIS A 396 -9.43 6.59 10.12
CA HIS A 396 -8.00 6.89 10.09
C HIS A 396 -7.39 7.06 11.48
N ASP A 397 -8.22 7.24 12.53
CA ASP A 397 -7.82 7.30 13.93
C ASP A 397 -8.14 5.98 14.67
N VAL A 398 -8.29 4.84 13.96
CA VAL A 398 -8.70 3.54 14.53
C VAL A 398 -7.87 3.09 15.75
N TYR A 399 -6.57 3.38 15.78
CA TYR A 399 -5.73 3.06 16.94
C TYR A 399 -6.08 3.85 18.20
N TYR A 400 -6.67 5.03 18.05
CA TYR A 400 -7.20 5.80 19.17
C TYR A 400 -8.53 5.23 19.64
N THR A 401 -9.36 4.67 18.75
CA THR A 401 -10.57 3.91 19.13
C THR A 401 -10.20 2.73 20.04
N VAL A 402 -9.15 1.98 19.68
CA VAL A 402 -8.63 0.86 20.48
C VAL A 402 -7.91 1.36 21.74
N GLY A 403 -7.03 2.35 21.59
CA GLY A 403 -6.26 2.94 22.69
C GLY A 403 -7.15 3.56 23.76
N GLU A 404 -8.29 4.17 23.39
CA GLU A 404 -9.24 4.71 24.34
C GLU A 404 -10.02 3.62 25.08
N MET A 405 -10.16 2.43 24.49
CA MET A 405 -11.27 1.51 24.76
C MET A 405 -12.59 2.24 24.56
N ASP A 406 -12.77 2.79 23.37
CA ASP A 406 -14.00 3.50 23.03
C ASP A 406 -15.21 2.57 23.14
N GLU A 407 -16.27 3.10 23.73
CA GLU A 407 -17.55 2.42 23.97
C GLU A 407 -18.72 3.28 23.49
N THR A 408 -18.48 4.20 22.56
CA THR A 408 -19.53 5.06 21.99
C THR A 408 -20.16 4.47 20.74
N GLY A 409 -19.81 3.25 20.35
CA GLY A 409 -20.34 2.64 19.13
C GLY A 409 -21.82 2.29 19.22
N ARG A 410 -22.46 2.13 18.06
CA ARG A 410 -23.91 1.93 17.92
C ARG A 410 -24.25 0.83 16.92
N LEU A 411 -25.41 0.20 17.11
CA LEU A 411 -26.11 -0.55 16.07
C LEU A 411 -27.21 0.36 15.52
N LEU A 412 -27.22 0.57 14.21
CA LEU A 412 -28.17 1.43 13.53
C LEU A 412 -29.04 0.61 12.58
N SER A 413 -30.26 1.10 12.31
CA SER A 413 -31.10 0.58 11.23
C SER A 413 -31.53 1.69 10.28
N PHE A 414 -31.66 1.35 9.00
CA PHE A 414 -32.15 2.23 7.94
C PHE A 414 -33.29 1.55 7.19
N ASN A 415 -34.40 2.25 7.03
CA ASN A 415 -35.54 1.79 6.24
C ASN A 415 -35.53 2.46 4.87
N THR A 416 -35.41 1.68 3.79
CA THR A 416 -35.30 2.21 2.42
C THR A 416 -36.55 2.92 1.93
N LYS A 417 -37.73 2.62 2.47
CA LYS A 417 -38.99 3.24 2.08
C LYS A 417 -39.24 4.56 2.80
N THR A 418 -38.99 4.60 4.12
CA THR A 418 -39.16 5.83 4.90
C THR A 418 -37.94 6.74 4.84
N GLN A 419 -36.79 6.23 4.39
CA GLN A 419 -35.49 6.92 4.37
C GLN A 419 -35.05 7.39 5.78
N GLN A 420 -35.46 6.68 6.83
CA GLN A 420 -35.17 7.04 8.22
C GLN A 420 -34.11 6.13 8.83
N LEU A 421 -33.14 6.76 9.51
CA LEU A 421 -32.19 6.09 10.39
C LEU A 421 -32.76 5.96 11.82
N ARG A 422 -32.40 4.89 12.51
CA ARG A 422 -32.73 4.65 13.92
C ARG A 422 -31.53 4.08 14.66
N ILE A 423 -31.48 4.37 15.96
CA ILE A 423 -30.52 3.78 16.90
C ILE A 423 -31.21 2.55 17.51
N GLU A 424 -30.65 1.38 17.26
CA GLU A 424 -31.15 0.10 17.77
C GLU A 424 -30.48 -0.27 19.09
N LEU A 425 -29.16 -0.05 19.16
CA LEU A 425 -28.33 -0.20 20.36
C LEU A 425 -27.29 0.94 20.41
N ASP A 426 -26.89 1.30 21.62
CA ASP A 426 -25.89 2.31 21.91
C ASP A 426 -24.95 1.83 23.02
N ASN A 427 -23.83 2.52 23.22
CA ASN A 427 -22.78 2.21 24.18
C ASN A 427 -22.05 0.88 23.92
N LEU A 428 -21.80 0.57 22.64
CA LEU A 428 -21.06 -0.62 22.21
C LEU A 428 -19.55 -0.33 22.09
N ALA A 429 -18.75 -1.29 22.50
CA ALA A 429 -17.29 -1.23 22.51
C ALA A 429 -16.70 -1.56 21.13
N PHE A 430 -16.64 -0.55 20.26
CA PHE A 430 -16.17 -0.67 18.87
C PHE A 430 -16.87 -1.84 18.14
N PRO A 431 -18.19 -1.73 17.86
CA PRO A 431 -18.91 -2.72 17.10
C PRO A 431 -18.44 -2.68 15.64
N ASN A 432 -18.05 -3.83 15.11
CA ASN A 432 -17.44 -3.94 13.79
C ASN A 432 -18.32 -4.85 12.90
N GLY A 433 -18.18 -6.17 12.92
CA GLY A 433 -18.83 -7.10 11.99
C GLY A 433 -20.27 -7.46 12.33
N LEU A 434 -21.09 -7.70 11.30
CA LEU A 434 -22.51 -8.10 11.42
C LEU A 434 -22.85 -9.35 10.59
N VAL A 435 -23.65 -10.24 11.17
CA VAL A 435 -24.21 -11.37 10.42
C VAL A 435 -25.61 -11.72 10.89
N LEU A 436 -26.49 -12.08 9.95
CA LEU A 436 -27.80 -12.65 10.27
C LEU A 436 -27.65 -14.15 10.48
N ASN A 437 -28.45 -14.71 11.39
CA ASN A 437 -28.66 -16.16 11.42
C ASN A 437 -29.45 -16.63 10.19
N GLU A 438 -29.52 -17.94 9.99
CA GLU A 438 -30.14 -18.61 8.85
C GLU A 438 -31.58 -18.15 8.62
N ASN A 439 -32.33 -18.03 9.71
CA ASN A 439 -33.75 -17.67 9.68
C ASN A 439 -33.98 -16.16 9.61
N LYS A 440 -32.93 -15.34 9.58
CA LYS A 440 -32.98 -13.87 9.56
C LYS A 440 -33.81 -13.28 10.71
N THR A 441 -33.78 -13.91 11.88
CA THR A 441 -34.50 -13.45 13.09
C THR A 441 -33.56 -12.80 14.11
N THR A 442 -32.26 -13.02 13.96
CA THR A 442 -31.24 -12.64 14.93
C THR A 442 -30.02 -12.10 14.21
N ILE A 443 -29.49 -10.99 14.70
CA ILE A 443 -28.21 -10.42 14.29
C ILE A 443 -27.17 -10.82 15.33
N LEU A 444 -26.05 -11.36 14.87
CA LEU A 444 -24.82 -11.44 15.65
C LEU A 444 -23.95 -10.25 15.28
N LEU A 445 -23.42 -9.58 16.29
CA LEU A 445 -22.47 -8.49 16.13
C LEU A 445 -21.29 -8.67 17.06
N ASN A 446 -20.10 -8.28 16.63
CA ASN A 446 -18.94 -8.31 17.51
C ASN A 446 -18.80 -6.98 18.27
N GLU A 447 -18.04 -7.01 19.36
CA GLU A 447 -17.40 -5.83 19.94
C GLU A 447 -15.89 -6.07 19.94
N PHE A 448 -15.19 -5.35 19.06
CA PHE A 448 -13.75 -5.48 18.85
C PHE A 448 -12.98 -5.30 20.16
N ASN A 449 -13.23 -4.18 20.85
CA ASN A 449 -12.52 -3.79 22.06
C ASN A 449 -12.76 -4.75 23.25
N LYS A 450 -13.93 -5.37 23.34
CA LYS A 450 -14.29 -6.30 24.43
C LYS A 450 -14.05 -7.77 24.11
N ARG A 451 -13.58 -8.09 22.90
CA ARG A 451 -13.34 -9.47 22.42
C ARG A 451 -14.56 -10.38 22.61
N ARG A 452 -15.76 -9.90 22.26
CA ARG A 452 -17.02 -10.62 22.50
C ARG A 452 -17.98 -10.55 21.32
N ILE A 453 -18.92 -11.49 21.28
CA ILE A 453 -20.00 -11.55 20.28
C ILE A 453 -21.32 -11.38 21.01
N LEU A 454 -22.13 -10.44 20.55
CA LEU A 454 -23.47 -10.18 21.04
C LEU A 454 -24.51 -10.79 20.11
N ARG A 455 -25.66 -11.14 20.70
CA ARG A 455 -26.84 -11.62 20.00
C ARG A 455 -27.98 -10.63 20.18
N TYR A 456 -28.40 -10.01 19.08
CA TYR A 456 -29.52 -9.08 19.01
C TYR A 456 -30.70 -9.73 18.30
N ARG A 457 -31.81 -9.96 19.01
CA ARG A 457 -33.01 -10.56 18.40
C ARG A 457 -33.95 -9.49 17.89
N LEU A 458 -34.38 -9.63 16.64
CA LEU A 458 -35.22 -8.64 15.97
C LEU A 458 -36.63 -8.55 16.55
N ASP A 459 -37.10 -9.61 17.22
CA ASP A 459 -38.39 -9.64 17.92
C ASP A 459 -38.35 -8.92 19.29
N ARG A 460 -37.16 -8.56 19.79
CA ARG A 460 -36.96 -7.86 21.06
C ARG A 460 -36.06 -6.63 20.89
N PRO A 461 -36.56 -5.56 20.26
CA PRO A 461 -35.78 -4.36 20.02
C PRO A 461 -35.14 -3.78 21.30
N GLY A 462 -33.94 -3.22 21.16
CA GLY A 462 -33.18 -2.61 22.25
C GLY A 462 -32.55 -3.58 23.26
N HIS A 463 -32.70 -4.90 23.10
CA HIS A 463 -32.13 -5.89 24.00
C HIS A 463 -31.18 -6.85 23.28
N TYR A 464 -30.04 -7.12 23.89
CA TYR A 464 -29.07 -8.11 23.44
C TYR A 464 -28.63 -9.02 24.59
N ASP A 465 -28.05 -10.17 24.23
CA ASP A 465 -27.36 -11.05 25.16
C ASP A 465 -25.92 -11.34 24.67
N ILE A 466 -25.02 -11.69 25.58
CA ILE A 466 -23.63 -12.03 25.25
C ILE A 466 -23.60 -13.49 24.84
N LEU A 467 -23.25 -13.76 23.58
CA LEU A 467 -23.14 -15.12 23.03
C LEU A 467 -21.76 -15.72 23.30
N VAL A 468 -20.71 -14.92 23.10
CA VAL A 468 -19.32 -15.30 23.34
C VAL A 468 -18.66 -14.19 24.12
N ASP A 469 -17.93 -14.53 25.17
CA ASP A 469 -17.15 -13.57 25.95
C ASP A 469 -15.69 -14.05 26.04
N GLY A 470 -14.72 -13.17 25.82
CA GLY A 470 -13.30 -13.51 25.92
C GLY A 470 -12.71 -14.30 24.75
N LEU A 471 -12.96 -13.89 23.50
CA LEU A 471 -12.28 -14.43 22.31
C LEU A 471 -10.75 -14.29 22.41
N PRO A 472 -9.95 -15.21 21.84
CA PRO A 472 -8.48 -15.21 21.96
C PRO A 472 -7.75 -14.09 21.17
N GLY A 473 -8.48 -13.06 20.75
CA GLY A 473 -8.02 -11.89 20.00
C GLY A 473 -9.20 -10.97 19.70
N GLU A 474 -8.93 -9.78 19.18
CA GLU A 474 -9.98 -8.83 18.79
C GLU A 474 -10.71 -9.32 17.54
N PRO A 475 -12.04 -9.52 17.60
CA PRO A 475 -12.84 -9.97 16.48
C PRO A 475 -13.09 -8.85 15.46
N ASP A 476 -13.03 -9.21 14.19
CA ASP A 476 -13.43 -8.40 13.05
C ASP A 476 -14.64 -9.07 12.37
N ASN A 477 -14.86 -8.89 11.06
CA ASN A 477 -16.05 -9.40 10.35
C ASN A 477 -16.44 -10.85 10.68
N ILE A 478 -17.76 -11.06 10.88
CA ILE A 478 -18.37 -12.36 11.15
C ILE A 478 -19.07 -12.85 9.87
N LYS A 479 -18.81 -14.10 9.45
CA LYS A 479 -19.47 -14.69 8.27
C LYS A 479 -20.00 -16.08 8.58
N ARG A 480 -21.17 -16.43 8.03
CA ARG A 480 -21.71 -17.79 8.13
C ARG A 480 -20.79 -18.77 7.40
N SER A 481 -20.51 -19.90 8.05
CA SER A 481 -19.87 -21.06 7.45
C SER A 481 -20.84 -21.77 6.50
N LEU A 482 -20.36 -22.44 5.44
CA LEU A 482 -21.21 -23.24 4.54
C LEU A 482 -21.40 -24.68 5.05
N ASN A 483 -21.33 -24.86 6.37
CA ASN A 483 -21.63 -26.13 7.03
C ASN A 483 -23.14 -26.44 6.88
N LYS A 484 -23.46 -27.61 6.31
CA LYS A 484 -24.85 -28.02 6.07
C LYS A 484 -25.51 -28.68 7.30
N ASN A 485 -24.70 -29.15 8.25
CA ASN A 485 -25.18 -29.95 9.38
C ASN A 485 -25.53 -29.09 10.59
N GLN A 486 -24.87 -27.94 10.74
CA GLN A 486 -25.08 -27.01 11.84
C GLN A 486 -24.75 -25.58 11.43
N GLU A 487 -25.53 -24.63 11.95
CA GLU A 487 -25.25 -23.21 11.78
C GLU A 487 -24.02 -22.80 12.60
N THR A 488 -23.01 -22.28 11.90
CA THR A 488 -21.70 -21.92 12.43
C THR A 488 -21.18 -20.65 11.76
N TYR A 489 -20.26 -19.96 12.41
CA TYR A 489 -19.77 -18.65 11.98
C TYR A 489 -18.25 -18.56 12.10
N TRP A 490 -17.60 -18.09 11.04
CA TRP A 490 -16.18 -17.74 11.02
C TRP A 490 -15.98 -16.29 11.44
N ILE A 491 -14.94 -16.09 12.25
CA ILE A 491 -14.54 -14.79 12.78
C ILE A 491 -13.03 -14.63 12.53
N GLY A 492 -12.66 -13.61 11.77
CA GLY A 492 -11.26 -13.17 11.65
C GLY A 492 -10.84 -12.47 12.94
N LEU A 493 -9.63 -12.75 13.43
CA LEU A 493 -9.06 -12.03 14.57
C LEU A 493 -7.90 -11.16 14.09
N PHE A 494 -7.84 -9.93 14.59
CA PHE A 494 -6.74 -9.01 14.29
C PHE A 494 -5.39 -9.60 14.70
N THR A 495 -5.30 -10.16 15.90
CA THR A 495 -4.12 -10.92 16.36
C THR A 495 -4.51 -11.91 17.45
N GLY A 496 -4.14 -13.18 17.26
CA GLY A 496 -4.44 -14.26 18.22
C GLY A 496 -3.37 -14.38 19.30
N ARG A 497 -3.76 -14.49 20.57
CA ARG A 497 -2.81 -14.62 21.69
C ARG A 497 -3.41 -15.33 22.92
N ASN A 498 -2.53 -15.66 23.85
CA ASN A 498 -2.86 -16.34 25.10
C ASN A 498 -2.15 -15.68 26.29
N HIS A 499 -2.51 -16.08 27.50
CA HIS A 499 -2.01 -15.46 28.73
C HIS A 499 -0.47 -15.50 28.88
N HIS A 500 0.20 -16.48 28.25
CA HIS A 500 1.67 -16.62 28.33
C HIS A 500 2.41 -15.69 27.36
N LYS A 501 1.73 -15.13 26.37
CA LYS A 501 2.28 -14.20 25.39
C LYS A 501 1.32 -13.03 25.14
N PRO A 502 1.05 -12.19 26.15
CA PRO A 502 0.19 -11.03 25.98
C PRO A 502 0.87 -9.97 25.09
N SER A 503 0.06 -9.21 24.36
CA SER A 503 0.51 -8.01 23.68
C SER A 503 0.80 -6.91 24.71
N PHE A 504 1.96 -6.28 24.59
CA PHE A 504 2.30 -5.15 25.45
C PHE A 504 1.28 -4.01 25.31
N TYR A 505 0.90 -3.68 24.08
CA TYR A 505 0.01 -2.55 23.79
C TYR A 505 -1.46 -2.85 24.09
N LEU A 506 -1.94 -4.04 23.70
CA LEU A 506 -3.36 -4.37 23.82
C LEU A 506 -3.73 -4.91 25.20
N ASP A 507 -2.84 -5.66 25.88
CA ASP A 507 -3.18 -6.31 27.15
C ASP A 507 -2.46 -5.69 28.34
N THR A 508 -1.14 -5.45 28.24
CA THR A 508 -0.35 -4.96 29.37
C THR A 508 -0.64 -3.48 29.66
N MET A 509 -0.63 -2.64 28.62
CA MET A 509 -0.94 -1.20 28.76
C MET A 509 -2.42 -0.93 29.05
N ALA A 510 -3.33 -1.86 28.75
CA ALA A 510 -4.76 -1.69 29.02
C ALA A 510 -5.07 -1.51 30.52
N LYS A 511 -4.22 -2.03 31.41
CA LYS A 511 -4.34 -1.89 32.87
C LYS A 511 -3.84 -0.53 33.39
N HIS A 512 -3.21 0.28 32.54
CA HIS A 512 -2.56 1.54 32.92
C HIS A 512 -3.10 2.72 32.08
N PRO A 513 -4.28 3.27 32.41
CA PRO A 513 -4.98 4.26 31.59
C PRO A 513 -4.20 5.57 31.46
N TYR A 514 -3.54 6.01 32.53
CA TYR A 514 -2.70 7.20 32.51
C TYR A 514 -1.49 7.04 31.58
N LEU A 515 -0.80 5.90 31.64
CA LEU A 515 0.33 5.61 30.76
C LEU A 515 -0.11 5.55 29.30
N LYS A 516 -1.23 4.86 29.02
CA LYS A 516 -1.85 4.76 27.70
C LYS A 516 -2.21 6.15 27.17
N ARG A 517 -2.88 6.99 27.97
CA ARG A 517 -3.23 8.37 27.62
C ARG A 517 -2.00 9.20 27.27
N THR A 518 -0.97 9.18 28.11
CA THR A 518 0.28 9.93 27.87
C THR A 518 0.98 9.46 26.60
N TYR A 519 1.08 8.15 26.38
CA TYR A 519 1.71 7.56 25.20
C TYR A 519 1.04 8.01 23.89
N PHE A 520 -0.29 7.84 23.78
CA PHE A 520 -1.03 8.23 22.58
C PHE A 520 -1.02 9.74 22.34
N ARG A 521 -1.10 10.57 23.40
CA ARG A 521 -0.93 12.04 23.28
C ARG A 521 0.44 12.41 22.72
N MET A 522 1.50 11.80 23.24
CA MET A 522 2.88 12.06 22.79
C MET A 522 3.05 11.71 21.31
N ILE A 523 2.57 10.53 20.89
CA ILE A 523 2.62 10.09 19.49
C ILE A 523 1.89 11.07 18.57
N ARG A 524 0.63 11.40 18.91
CA ARG A 524 -0.17 12.34 18.09
C ARG A 524 0.53 13.68 17.93
N MET A 525 1.10 14.20 19.02
CA MET A 525 1.82 15.48 19.03
C MET A 525 3.10 15.42 18.17
N ILE A 526 3.91 14.37 18.31
CA ILE A 526 5.13 14.20 17.49
C ILE A 526 4.76 14.13 16.01
N GLY A 527 3.75 13.32 15.66
CA GLY A 527 3.28 13.21 14.29
C GLY A 527 2.76 14.52 13.72
N PHE A 528 1.94 15.24 14.50
CA PHE A 528 1.44 16.57 14.12
C PHE A 528 2.58 17.56 13.86
N LEU A 529 3.62 17.58 14.70
CA LEU A 529 4.79 18.45 14.49
C LEU A 529 5.51 18.10 13.18
N PHE A 530 5.83 16.83 12.94
CA PHE A 530 6.50 16.42 11.70
C PHE A 530 5.65 16.69 10.46
N GLU A 531 4.34 16.45 10.54
CA GLU A 531 3.41 16.69 9.43
C GLU A 531 3.40 18.17 9.04
N ASN A 532 3.29 19.07 10.02
CA ASN A 532 3.26 20.52 9.79
C ASN A 532 4.64 21.07 9.38
N ILE A 533 5.74 20.55 9.93
CA ILE A 533 7.09 20.90 9.48
C ILE A 533 7.28 20.49 8.01
N GLY A 534 6.83 19.29 7.62
CA GLY A 534 6.86 18.83 6.23
C GLY A 534 6.07 19.74 5.28
N ARG A 535 4.89 20.21 5.72
CA ARG A 535 4.06 21.17 4.96
C ARG A 535 4.74 22.55 4.84
N LEU A 536 5.42 23.02 5.88
CA LEU A 536 6.09 24.33 5.92
C LEU A 536 7.39 24.36 5.10
N LEU A 537 8.18 23.28 5.11
CA LEU A 537 9.52 23.19 4.50
C LEU A 537 9.51 22.89 2.97
N LEU A 538 8.65 23.56 2.19
CA LEU A 538 8.55 23.41 0.72
C LEU A 538 8.05 22.03 0.24
N CYS A 539 6.86 21.61 0.70
CA CYS A 539 6.17 20.39 0.23
C CYS A 539 7.02 19.11 0.35
N TRP A 540 7.52 18.84 1.55
CA TRP A 540 8.27 17.62 1.85
C TRP A 540 7.31 16.43 2.05
N ASP A 541 6.76 15.91 0.96
CA ASP A 541 5.69 14.90 0.97
C ASP A 541 6.03 13.67 1.83
N ARG A 542 7.28 13.19 1.80
CA ARG A 542 7.72 12.08 2.66
C ARG A 542 7.68 12.41 4.15
N LEU A 543 8.10 13.62 4.55
CA LEU A 543 8.06 14.02 5.96
C LEU A 543 6.62 14.26 6.41
N THR A 544 5.80 14.84 5.53
CA THR A 544 4.36 14.99 5.77
C THR A 544 3.70 13.63 5.97
N GLN A 545 3.97 12.66 5.10
CA GLN A 545 3.45 11.30 5.21
C GLN A 545 3.97 10.59 6.46
N PHE A 546 5.26 10.72 6.79
CA PHE A 546 5.83 10.15 8.01
C PHE A 546 5.19 10.75 9.27
N GLY A 547 5.01 12.08 9.29
CA GLY A 547 4.30 12.76 10.38
C GLY A 547 2.85 12.31 10.51
N TYR A 548 2.15 12.16 9.38
CA TYR A 548 0.81 11.58 9.33
C TYR A 548 0.80 10.17 9.94
N ASP A 549 1.68 9.27 9.51
CA ASP A 549 1.72 7.88 9.97
C ASP A 549 2.03 7.75 11.47
N ILE A 550 2.88 8.63 12.00
CA ILE A 550 3.07 8.74 13.45
C ILE A 550 1.79 9.27 14.09
N ARG A 551 1.20 10.34 13.56
CA ARG A 551 0.04 11.01 14.16
C ARG A 551 -1.14 10.05 14.29
N VAL A 552 -1.38 9.20 13.30
CA VAL A 552 -2.46 8.20 13.34
C VAL A 552 -2.03 6.85 13.94
N ALA A 553 -0.77 6.72 14.38
CA ALA A 553 -0.17 5.50 14.91
C ALA A 553 -0.13 4.30 13.95
N ASN A 554 -0.09 4.54 12.64
CA ASN A 554 0.00 3.47 11.61
C ASN A 554 1.23 2.56 11.79
N PHE A 555 2.31 3.07 12.38
CA PHE A 555 3.51 2.27 12.68
C PHE A 555 3.24 1.13 13.68
N MET A 556 2.13 1.17 14.43
CA MET A 556 1.75 0.09 15.34
C MET A 556 1.32 -1.18 14.62
N TYR A 557 0.88 -1.08 13.35
CA TYR A 557 0.36 -2.20 12.58
C TYR A 557 1.30 -3.43 12.57
N PRO A 558 2.57 -3.33 12.10
CA PRO A 558 3.49 -4.47 12.11
C PRO A 558 3.97 -4.90 13.51
N ILE A 559 3.80 -4.07 14.54
CA ILE A 559 4.31 -4.34 15.89
C ILE A 559 3.34 -5.22 16.68
N VAL A 560 2.03 -5.05 16.46
CA VAL A 560 1.00 -5.68 17.29
C VAL A 560 0.58 -7.05 16.75
N ALA A 561 0.76 -7.29 15.46
CA ALA A 561 0.16 -8.42 14.78
C ALA A 561 1.18 -9.45 14.26
N GLU A 562 1.74 -10.21 15.19
CA GLU A 562 2.72 -11.27 14.90
C GLU A 562 2.07 -12.65 14.68
N TYR A 563 0.78 -12.81 15.00
CA TYR A 563 0.10 -14.11 15.01
C TYR A 563 -1.24 -14.06 14.26
N GLY A 564 -1.36 -14.84 13.19
CA GLY A 564 -2.62 -14.98 12.47
C GLY A 564 -3.56 -15.96 13.17
N MET A 565 -4.82 -15.57 13.35
CA MET A 565 -5.82 -16.45 13.95
C MET A 565 -7.23 -16.18 13.40
N ALA A 566 -7.99 -17.25 13.19
CA ALA A 566 -9.43 -17.20 12.98
C ALA A 566 -10.11 -18.29 13.81
N VAL A 567 -11.35 -18.07 14.20
CA VAL A 567 -12.13 -19.05 14.98
C VAL A 567 -13.48 -19.32 14.31
N GLU A 568 -13.96 -20.55 14.46
CA GLU A 568 -15.32 -20.95 14.09
C GLU A 568 -16.13 -21.16 15.37
N ILE A 569 -17.29 -20.52 15.47
CA ILE A 569 -18.22 -20.69 16.58
C ILE A 569 -19.52 -21.36 16.12
N ASP A 570 -20.15 -22.13 17.01
CA ASP A 570 -21.50 -22.63 16.81
C ASP A 570 -22.58 -21.59 17.18
N SER A 571 -23.85 -21.91 16.91
CA SER A 571 -25.00 -21.06 17.26
C SER A 571 -25.21 -20.81 18.76
N ASN A 572 -24.50 -21.55 19.63
CA ASN A 572 -24.50 -21.36 21.08
C ASN A 572 -23.27 -20.57 21.56
N GLY A 573 -22.39 -20.12 20.67
CA GLY A 573 -21.20 -19.36 21.01
C GLY A 573 -20.00 -20.21 21.42
N ARG A 574 -20.04 -21.53 21.24
CA ARG A 574 -18.88 -22.37 21.54
C ARG A 574 -17.90 -22.32 20.38
N ILE A 575 -16.63 -22.07 20.68
CA ILE A 575 -15.56 -22.24 19.69
C ILE A 575 -15.42 -23.72 19.38
N ILE A 576 -15.60 -24.09 18.12
CA ILE A 576 -15.53 -25.48 17.66
C ILE A 576 -14.29 -25.75 16.80
N ASN A 577 -13.68 -24.70 16.25
CA ASN A 577 -12.51 -24.82 15.38
C ASN A 577 -11.69 -23.53 15.37
N SER A 578 -10.45 -23.62 14.90
CA SER A 578 -9.55 -22.48 14.76
C SER A 578 -8.51 -22.68 13.66
N LEU A 579 -8.11 -21.58 13.02
CA LEU A 579 -7.05 -21.53 12.01
C LEU A 579 -5.92 -20.64 12.52
N HIS A 580 -4.67 -21.04 12.31
CA HIS A 580 -3.51 -20.38 12.90
C HIS A 580 -2.40 -20.10 11.88
N SER A 581 -1.69 -18.98 12.05
CA SER A 581 -0.39 -18.64 11.43
C SER A 581 0.60 -18.26 12.53
N PRO A 582 1.27 -19.22 13.18
CA PRO A 582 2.20 -18.93 14.27
C PRO A 582 3.46 -18.15 13.84
N ASP A 583 3.74 -18.16 12.54
CA ASP A 583 4.82 -17.43 11.87
C ASP A 583 4.38 -16.05 11.36
N GLY A 584 3.11 -15.67 11.53
CA GLY A 584 2.58 -14.39 11.09
C GLY A 584 2.45 -14.25 9.56
N TYR A 585 2.73 -15.29 8.77
CA TYR A 585 2.73 -15.24 7.31
C TYR A 585 1.40 -14.75 6.74
N THR A 586 0.28 -15.26 7.27
CA THR A 586 -1.05 -14.71 7.02
C THR A 586 -1.70 -14.35 8.35
N SER A 587 -1.74 -13.06 8.66
CA SER A 587 -2.24 -12.50 9.91
C SER A 587 -3.14 -11.29 9.65
N GLN A 588 -3.67 -10.67 10.71
CA GLN A 588 -4.44 -9.42 10.62
C GLN A 588 -5.70 -9.61 9.78
N LEU A 589 -6.46 -10.64 10.16
CA LEU A 589 -7.62 -11.05 9.40
C LEU A 589 -8.79 -10.14 9.72
N SER A 590 -9.27 -9.41 8.71
CA SER A 590 -10.54 -8.69 8.80
C SER A 590 -11.72 -9.60 8.54
N GLU A 591 -11.57 -10.60 7.66
CA GLU A 591 -12.66 -11.49 7.30
C GLU A 591 -12.14 -12.88 6.91
N VAL A 592 -12.90 -13.92 7.27
CA VAL A 592 -12.72 -15.27 6.74
C VAL A 592 -13.99 -15.66 5.99
N TYR A 593 -13.89 -15.70 4.68
CA TYR A 593 -15.02 -15.93 3.80
C TYR A 593 -14.93 -17.29 3.12
N GLU A 594 -15.93 -18.13 3.35
CA GLU A 594 -15.99 -19.46 2.78
C GLU A 594 -16.78 -19.47 1.46
N PHE A 595 -16.22 -20.10 0.43
CA PHE A 595 -16.82 -20.25 -0.88
C PHE A 595 -16.66 -21.68 -1.42
N ARG A 596 -17.72 -22.25 -2.02
CA ARG A 596 -17.65 -23.56 -2.68
C ARG A 596 -17.52 -23.40 -4.18
N ASN A 597 -16.36 -23.78 -4.72
CA ASN A 597 -16.13 -23.77 -6.16
C ASN A 597 -16.62 -25.10 -6.79
N ASN A 598 -17.61 -25.02 -7.68
CA ASN A 598 -18.16 -26.16 -8.44
C ASN A 598 -18.54 -27.40 -7.62
N GLY A 599 -18.82 -27.23 -6.33
CA GLY A 599 -19.19 -28.31 -5.40
C GLY A 599 -18.08 -29.29 -5.02
N LYS A 600 -16.84 -29.12 -5.49
CA LYS A 600 -15.70 -30.06 -5.29
C LYS A 600 -14.59 -29.52 -4.39
N GLU A 601 -14.50 -28.21 -4.23
CA GLU A 601 -13.47 -27.56 -3.44
C GLU A 601 -14.08 -26.46 -2.56
N ARG A 602 -13.63 -26.42 -1.31
CA ARG A 602 -13.94 -25.36 -0.36
C ARG A 602 -12.77 -24.39 -0.33
N HIS A 603 -13.04 -23.14 -0.68
CA HIS A 603 -12.07 -22.05 -0.74
C HIS A 603 -12.33 -21.12 0.44
N PHE A 604 -11.30 -20.82 1.23
CA PHE A 604 -11.34 -19.77 2.24
C PHE A 604 -10.60 -18.56 1.70
N TYR A 605 -11.30 -17.45 1.54
CA TYR A 605 -10.71 -16.16 1.24
C TYR A 605 -10.49 -15.40 2.55
N LEU A 606 -9.28 -14.88 2.72
CA LEU A 606 -8.80 -14.24 3.93
C LEU A 606 -8.58 -12.76 3.62
N GLY A 607 -9.41 -11.93 4.24
CA GLY A 607 -9.34 -10.47 4.15
C GLY A 607 -8.39 -9.88 5.16
N SER A 608 -8.00 -8.64 4.95
CA SER A 608 -7.25 -7.85 5.91
C SER A 608 -7.45 -6.36 5.68
N TYR A 609 -7.43 -5.61 6.79
CA TYR A 609 -7.40 -4.16 6.78
C TYR A 609 -6.26 -3.55 5.95
N SER A 610 -5.11 -4.22 5.82
CA SER A 610 -3.98 -3.58 5.13
C SER A 610 -3.09 -4.48 4.29
N ASN A 611 -3.23 -5.82 4.39
CA ASN A 611 -2.41 -6.73 3.59
C ASN A 611 -2.48 -6.36 2.10
N GLN A 612 -1.34 -6.52 1.42
CA GLN A 612 -1.22 -6.21 -0.01
C GLN A 612 -1.58 -7.41 -0.88
N TYR A 613 -2.39 -8.33 -0.36
CA TYR A 613 -2.78 -9.58 -0.99
C TYR A 613 -4.11 -10.06 -0.41
N ILE A 614 -4.81 -10.94 -1.13
CA ILE A 614 -5.91 -11.75 -0.59
C ILE A 614 -5.33 -13.13 -0.25
N GLY A 615 -5.50 -13.58 1.00
CA GLY A 615 -5.10 -14.96 1.35
C GLY A 615 -6.13 -15.95 0.82
N ARG A 616 -5.68 -17.09 0.28
CA ARG A 616 -6.58 -18.17 -0.15
C ARG A 616 -6.11 -19.53 0.37
N ILE A 617 -7.01 -20.28 1.02
CA ILE A 617 -6.79 -21.68 1.38
C ILE A 617 -7.78 -22.54 0.59
N ILE A 618 -7.27 -23.57 -0.09
CA ILE A 618 -8.10 -24.54 -0.82
C ILE A 618 -8.12 -25.86 -0.05
N VAL A 619 -9.32 -26.34 0.27
CA VAL A 619 -9.55 -27.62 0.94
C VAL A 619 -10.34 -28.54 0.01
N PRO A 620 -9.77 -29.68 -0.44
CA PRO A 620 -10.48 -30.68 -1.24
C PRO A 620 -11.64 -31.31 -0.45
N THR A 621 -12.83 -31.44 -1.02
CA THR A 621 -14.02 -31.93 -0.30
C THR A 621 -14.24 -33.45 -0.38
N ASN A 622 -13.21 -34.27 -0.61
CA ASN A 622 -13.41 -35.72 -0.79
C ASN A 622 -13.98 -36.38 0.48
N ASP A 623 -15.22 -36.87 0.30
CA ASP A 623 -16.12 -37.69 1.13
C ASP A 623 -15.78 -37.92 2.61
N ASP A 624 -16.79 -37.63 3.42
CA ASP A 624 -16.89 -37.54 4.87
C ASP A 624 -16.27 -36.27 5.48
N ASP A 625 -17.16 -35.42 6.02
CA ASP A 625 -16.93 -34.29 6.95
C ASP A 625 -16.08 -34.66 8.21
N LYS A 626 -15.52 -35.88 8.27
CA LYS A 626 -14.62 -36.41 9.29
C LYS A 626 -13.14 -36.05 9.06
N LYS A 627 -12.79 -35.40 7.95
CA LYS A 627 -11.38 -35.17 7.56
C LYS A 627 -10.73 -33.87 8.05
N TYR A 628 -11.38 -33.05 8.87
CA TYR A 628 -10.70 -31.91 9.51
C TYR A 628 -9.53 -32.35 10.41
N GLU A 629 -9.58 -33.57 10.97
CA GLU A 629 -8.54 -34.09 11.88
C GLU A 629 -7.36 -34.79 11.19
N SER A 630 -7.49 -35.26 9.93
CA SER A 630 -6.45 -36.09 9.27
C SER A 630 -5.71 -35.43 8.10
N PHE A 631 -6.15 -34.25 7.66
CA PHE A 631 -5.56 -33.54 6.52
C PHE A 631 -4.21 -32.84 6.84
N THR A 632 -3.80 -32.84 8.11
CA THR A 632 -2.58 -32.23 8.65
C THR A 632 -1.29 -32.90 8.17
N ASP A 633 -1.27 -34.22 8.01
CA ASP A 633 -0.05 -34.97 7.68
C ASP A 633 0.28 -34.99 6.17
N GLU A 634 -0.73 -35.00 5.29
CA GLU A 634 -0.51 -35.09 3.84
C GLU A 634 -0.17 -33.73 3.20
N LEU A 635 -0.76 -32.62 3.66
CA LEU A 635 -0.46 -31.28 3.14
C LEU A 635 0.89 -30.76 3.61
N GLN A 636 1.31 -31.12 4.84
CA GLN A 636 2.70 -30.96 5.27
C GLN A 636 3.63 -31.74 4.32
N LYS A 637 3.34 -33.01 4.02
CA LYS A 637 4.18 -33.79 3.08
C LYS A 637 4.17 -33.24 1.64
N PHE A 638 3.07 -32.64 1.17
CA PHE A 638 2.93 -32.18 -0.23
C PHE A 638 3.63 -30.84 -0.50
N LYS A 639 3.53 -29.84 0.40
CA LYS A 639 4.25 -28.56 0.24
C LYS A 639 5.70 -28.62 0.77
N ILE A 640 6.04 -29.46 1.76
CA ILE A 640 7.45 -29.69 2.17
C ILE A 640 8.27 -30.31 1.02
N LYS A 641 7.66 -31.11 0.15
CA LYS A 641 8.35 -31.66 -1.04
C LYS A 641 8.67 -30.62 -2.12
N ASN A 642 7.99 -29.47 -2.12
CA ASN A 642 8.13 -28.41 -3.12
C ASN A 642 8.72 -27.10 -2.56
N GLN A 643 9.04 -27.07 -1.27
CA GLN A 643 9.80 -26.00 -0.62
C GLN A 643 11.06 -26.59 0.03
N GLU A 644 11.98 -27.11 -0.79
CA GLU A 644 13.38 -27.14 -0.40
C GLU A 644 13.91 -25.70 -0.44
N PHE A 645 13.69 -24.98 0.67
CA PHE A 645 14.50 -23.81 0.97
C PHE A 645 15.95 -24.28 1.15
N CYS A 646 16.86 -23.74 0.32
CA CYS A 646 18.28 -23.69 0.63
C CYS A 646 18.46 -23.16 2.06
N THR A 647 18.73 -24.06 3.00
CA THR A 647 19.27 -23.70 4.29
C THR A 647 20.73 -23.30 4.11
N ILE A 648 21.17 -22.34 4.93
CA ILE A 648 22.44 -21.62 4.88
C ILE A 648 23.71 -22.52 5.04
N GLU A 649 23.55 -23.84 5.17
CA GLU A 649 24.67 -24.78 5.33
C GLU A 649 25.13 -25.47 4.02
N ASN A 650 24.39 -25.41 2.92
CA ASN A 650 24.76 -26.12 1.67
C ASN A 650 25.38 -25.26 0.55
N CYS A 651 25.68 -23.98 0.79
CA CYS A 651 26.38 -23.11 -0.18
C CYS A 651 27.91 -23.14 -0.03
N LYS A 652 28.51 -24.32 0.14
CA LYS A 652 29.96 -24.53 0.02
C LYS A 652 30.25 -25.78 -0.79
N GLU A 653 29.99 -25.73 -2.10
CA GLU A 653 30.70 -26.53 -3.12
C GLU A 653 30.21 -26.23 -4.54
N ILE A 654 30.24 -24.95 -4.95
CA ILE A 654 30.46 -24.60 -6.36
C ILE A 654 31.31 -23.32 -6.35
N ALA A 655 32.62 -23.50 -6.51
CA ALA A 655 33.60 -22.46 -6.78
C ALA A 655 34.12 -22.65 -8.21
#